data_AF-A0A9P3G7G1-F1
#
_entry.id   AF-A0A9P3G7G1-F1
#
_cell.length_a   1.000
_cell.length_b   1.000
_cell.length_c   1.000
_cell.angle_alpha   90.00
_cell.angle_beta   90.00
_cell.angle_gamma   90.00
#
_symmetry.space_group_name_H-M   'P 1'
#
loop_
_entity.id
_entity.type
_entity.pdbx_description
1 polymer ?
#
loop_
_entity_poly.entity_id
_entity_poly.type
_entity_poly.pdbx_seq_one_letter_code
_entity_poly.pdbx_strand_id
1 'polypeptide(L)'
;MPRVWAMTSALSCFWTCMDALTEDDETEPLLPEGEAVSTYTVTAPASARPTATSSTTQEYSLEEPSLQITGHGVPWEPPETSIIRVSRERLMDPFKFYSTSMDHLRTQDMKEKRIDAWGMVQIALSGAADADSLFVQPRGHGVTFTLRPDPRSAIPLQWVHIGHGAIPDSLADISCAQMTPEDLLQNLNSVLGTAYVPDIDGVGELMGCLLEESLDFGEAYGRARVCWEESDLKERRYKAVLDREADDEDMRRRAVRDWCLLRSEIPPRRVWDLRSNRVLPYAAVFGDQGVRDGLPYQLWAVSHSWVAPEDRDDVWTPINGWAWPVPLPRATSLAHIRVELLNMGAEYVWLDVLCLRQHGAEESEAQRLEEWETDVPTIGHVYQGFPQNRCCITYFTGLGLPLDTSAALQCSDRHWFLRVWTLQETLTSWLPGGLTGAKLEGGDAFFTHLRELTELAFPTAHEEPDWDGLVPEVIGRHCTRELDRLSGLAYFMRCRTLPLYNETAAVEHAWALLLKHVPDAQRFDIFLRYAADTPFALFPSWAAYVAAGPVLSGMHYYDPWARLYGGSLPLRDPYELYTDDVGRYCSYVREAVGDCHIVICEETRDGTPPILELRFQHDLLQSTTTLRLQPSGMHGVILQEAKYALIPFRGQDKETWVVVEVVDEHEDPEGGTPTVEVVKWAVIQVTPLRPRPRKTRGMWMQRTAARIGYVSGEEALIRTSYREQYIRAFERMSLSEEKFIIA
;
A
#
# COMPACT_ATOMS: atom_id res chain seq x y z
N MET A 1 -52.76 -5.06 24.69
CA MET A 1 -51.89 -4.99 23.50
C MET A 1 -50.59 -4.30 23.94
N PRO A 2 -49.49 -5.04 24.18
CA PRO A 2 -48.45 -4.57 25.09
C PRO A 2 -47.00 -4.57 24.56
N ARG A 3 -46.22 -3.62 25.09
CA ARG A 3 -44.84 -3.75 25.60
C ARG A 3 -43.77 -4.38 24.69
N VAL A 4 -42.90 -3.51 24.17
CA VAL A 4 -41.47 -3.82 24.01
C VAL A 4 -40.81 -3.80 25.39
N TRP A 5 -39.97 -4.80 25.69
CA TRP A 5 -39.09 -4.87 26.86
C TRP A 5 -37.69 -5.31 26.39
N ALA A 6 -36.67 -5.04 27.20
CA ALA A 6 -35.27 -5.09 26.80
C ALA A 6 -34.56 -6.44 27.07
N MET A 7 -33.51 -6.68 26.27
CA MET A 7 -32.32 -7.52 26.50
C MET A 7 -31.35 -7.07 25.39
N THR A 8 -30.13 -6.50 25.58
CA THR A 8 -29.23 -6.41 26.75
C THR A 8 -28.63 -7.72 27.26
N SER A 9 -27.97 -8.46 26.35
CA SER A 9 -26.87 -9.39 26.68
C SER A 9 -26.04 -9.77 25.45
N ALA A 10 -24.86 -9.19 25.28
CA ALA A 10 -23.77 -9.70 24.39
C ALA A 10 -22.44 -8.94 24.60
N LEU A 11 -22.49 -7.61 24.73
CA LEU A 11 -21.30 -6.73 24.74
C LEU A 11 -20.69 -6.44 26.13
N SER A 12 -20.98 -7.27 27.14
CA SER A 12 -20.51 -7.06 28.53
C SER A 12 -19.43 -8.03 29.01
N CYS A 13 -19.05 -9.03 28.20
CA CYS A 13 -18.16 -10.11 28.64
C CYS A 13 -16.67 -9.91 28.34
N PHE A 14 -16.26 -8.83 27.68
CA PHE A 14 -14.84 -8.57 27.36
C PHE A 14 -14.15 -7.51 28.23
N TRP A 15 -14.87 -6.87 29.16
CA TRP A 15 -14.33 -5.86 30.08
C TRP A 15 -14.41 -6.26 31.57
N THR A 16 -14.93 -7.45 31.89
CA THR A 16 -15.20 -7.88 33.28
C THR A 16 -14.30 -9.04 33.72
N CYS A 17 -13.00 -8.97 33.41
CA CYS A 17 -12.00 -10.00 33.77
C CYS A 17 -10.65 -9.41 34.24
N MET A 18 -10.65 -8.16 34.71
CA MET A 18 -9.45 -7.42 35.18
C MET A 18 -9.63 -6.73 36.54
N ASP A 19 -10.78 -6.92 37.21
CA ASP A 19 -11.09 -6.36 38.54
C ASP A 19 -11.75 -7.43 39.43
N ALA A 20 -10.97 -8.23 40.18
CA ALA A 20 -11.36 -8.92 41.44
C ALA A 20 -10.33 -9.93 42.00
N LEU A 21 -9.07 -9.52 42.26
CA LEU A 21 -8.13 -10.17 43.20
C LEU A 21 -7.12 -9.09 43.63
N THR A 22 -6.89 -8.70 44.89
CA THR A 22 -7.46 -9.03 46.22
C THR A 22 -7.17 -7.85 47.17
N GLU A 23 -8.05 -7.55 48.13
CA GLU A 23 -7.76 -6.60 49.23
C GLU A 23 -6.95 -7.24 50.38
N ASP A 24 -6.30 -6.36 51.16
CA ASP A 24 -5.72 -6.51 52.50
C ASP A 24 -4.62 -7.56 52.78
N ASP A 25 -3.38 -7.05 52.99
CA ASP A 25 -2.67 -7.27 54.27
C ASP A 25 -1.73 -6.08 54.59
N GLU A 26 -1.79 -5.56 55.81
CA GLU A 26 -0.95 -4.43 56.26
C GLU A 26 0.44 -4.93 56.70
N THR A 27 1.49 -4.67 55.91
CA THR A 27 2.87 -4.67 56.43
C THR A 27 3.74 -3.60 55.77
N GLU A 28 4.35 -2.72 56.59
CA GLU A 28 5.56 -2.00 56.17
C GLU A 28 6.69 -3.00 55.96
N PRO A 29 7.49 -2.83 54.89
CA PRO A 29 8.94 -2.88 55.13
C PRO A 29 9.74 -1.83 54.33
N LEU A 30 10.53 -1.07 55.09
CA LEU A 30 11.93 -0.73 54.81
C LEU A 30 12.30 -0.22 53.40
N LEU A 31 12.55 1.09 53.34
CA LEU A 31 13.31 1.79 52.30
C LEU A 31 14.58 1.02 51.87
N PRO A 32 14.79 0.78 50.56
CA PRO A 32 16.13 0.64 50.00
C PRO A 32 16.77 2.03 49.88
N GLU A 33 17.97 2.18 50.42
CA GLU A 33 18.75 3.41 50.29
C GLU A 33 19.22 3.63 48.84
N GLY A 34 19.00 4.84 48.33
CA GLY A 34 19.83 5.51 47.32
C GLY A 34 20.32 4.72 46.11
N GLU A 35 19.49 4.65 45.06
CA GLU A 35 20.04 4.70 43.70
C GLU A 35 20.10 6.16 43.22
N ALA A 36 21.25 6.54 42.66
CA ALA A 36 21.51 7.90 42.25
C ALA A 36 20.61 8.28 41.06
N VAL A 37 19.82 9.34 41.23
CA VAL A 37 19.23 10.06 40.10
C VAL A 37 20.39 10.66 39.31
N SER A 38 20.79 9.96 38.25
CA SER A 38 21.75 10.46 37.27
C SER A 38 21.12 11.60 36.49
N THR A 39 21.18 12.81 37.05
CA THR A 39 20.98 14.05 36.32
C THR A 39 22.11 14.17 35.29
N TYR A 40 21.88 13.65 34.09
CA TYR A 40 22.78 13.86 32.97
C TYR A 40 22.69 15.32 32.52
N THR A 41 23.75 16.08 32.79
CA THR A 41 23.89 17.47 32.38
C THR A 41 23.83 17.59 30.85
N VAL A 42 23.04 18.52 30.35
CA VAL A 42 23.00 18.88 28.93
C VAL A 42 24.38 19.39 28.48
N THR A 43 25.01 18.70 27.54
CA THR A 43 26.17 19.21 26.78
C THR A 43 25.70 19.88 25.48
N ALA A 44 26.37 20.98 25.11
CA ALA A 44 26.12 21.72 23.89
C ALA A 44 27.45 22.27 23.33
N PRO A 45 27.55 22.54 22.02
CA PRO A 45 27.04 21.77 20.88
C PRO A 45 28.20 21.07 20.13
N ALA A 46 27.89 20.30 19.08
CA ALA A 46 28.92 19.75 18.20
C ALA A 46 29.76 20.86 17.54
N SER A 47 31.08 20.64 17.45
CA SER A 47 32.01 21.50 16.70
C SER A 47 31.91 21.13 15.23
N ALA A 48 31.16 21.92 14.44
CA ALA A 48 31.12 21.75 12.98
C ALA A 48 32.23 22.59 12.34
N ARG A 49 33.12 21.96 11.59
CA ARG A 49 34.17 22.65 10.82
C ARG A 49 33.96 22.44 9.32
N PRO A 50 34.03 23.50 8.49
CA PRO A 50 34.06 23.34 7.04
C PRO A 50 35.40 22.72 6.64
N THR A 51 35.39 21.50 6.11
CA THR A 51 36.62 20.72 5.84
C THR A 51 37.14 20.85 4.42
N ALA A 52 36.31 21.24 3.47
CA ALA A 52 36.74 21.71 2.16
C ALA A 52 35.69 22.63 1.52
N THR A 53 36.15 23.67 0.83
CA THR A 53 35.34 24.45 -0.13
C THR A 53 35.90 24.21 -1.53
N SER A 54 35.35 23.22 -2.24
CA SER A 54 35.35 23.29 -3.71
C SER A 54 34.30 24.34 -4.14
N SER A 55 34.32 24.79 -5.39
CA SER A 55 33.36 25.78 -5.89
C SER A 55 31.91 25.28 -5.99
N THR A 56 31.62 24.03 -5.59
CA THR A 56 30.28 23.42 -5.68
C THR A 56 29.87 22.65 -4.43
N THR A 57 30.81 22.05 -3.70
CA THR A 57 30.50 21.13 -2.58
C THR A 57 30.92 21.74 -1.25
N GLN A 58 29.96 22.02 -0.38
CA GLN A 58 30.19 22.43 1.01
C GLN A 58 30.07 21.20 1.92
N GLU A 59 31.20 20.69 2.38
CA GLU A 59 31.25 19.59 3.36
C GLU A 59 31.45 20.14 4.77
N TYR A 60 30.59 19.70 5.69
CA TYR A 60 30.76 19.93 7.13
C TYR A 60 31.22 18.66 7.81
N SER A 61 32.13 18.80 8.77
CA SER A 61 32.56 17.73 9.66
C SER A 61 32.12 18.04 11.08
N LEU A 62 31.27 17.18 11.64
CA LEU A 62 30.78 17.27 13.02
C LEU A 62 31.70 16.44 13.95
N GLU A 63 32.41 17.12 14.86
CA GLU A 63 33.18 16.48 15.94
C GLU A 63 32.25 16.19 17.13
N GLU A 64 32.27 14.95 17.65
CA GLU A 64 31.42 14.45 18.74
C GLU A 64 29.91 14.66 18.54
N PRO A 65 29.26 13.88 17.64
CA PRO A 65 27.81 13.87 17.55
C PRO A 65 27.19 13.36 18.86
N SER A 66 26.19 14.09 19.37
CA SER A 66 25.25 13.60 20.39
C SER A 66 24.40 12.42 19.88
N LEU A 67 24.37 12.22 18.55
CA LEU A 67 23.93 10.99 17.90
C LEU A 67 24.98 9.89 18.10
N GLN A 68 24.67 8.91 18.98
CA GLN A 68 25.15 7.54 18.83
C GLN A 68 24.24 6.78 17.87
N ILE A 69 24.82 5.89 17.06
CA ILE A 69 24.23 5.50 15.78
C ILE A 69 24.66 4.03 15.54
N THR A 70 23.80 3.00 15.53
CA THR A 70 24.19 1.60 15.16
C THR A 70 23.15 0.74 14.38
N GLY A 71 23.51 0.17 13.21
CA GLY A 71 22.74 -0.86 12.45
C GLY A 71 21.99 -0.45 11.16
N HIS A 72 22.49 -0.84 9.97
CA HIS A 72 22.00 -0.51 8.60
C HIS A 72 20.65 0.27 8.50
N GLY A 73 20.71 1.59 8.33
CA GLY A 73 19.51 2.37 8.02
C GLY A 73 19.47 3.84 8.42
N VAL A 74 20.24 4.30 9.42
CA VAL A 74 20.32 5.71 9.93
C VAL A 74 18.95 6.31 10.35
N PRO A 75 18.78 6.80 11.60
CA PRO A 75 19.82 7.38 12.47
C PRO A 75 20.40 6.43 13.53
N TRP A 76 20.47 5.14 13.21
CA TRP A 76 21.18 4.11 13.98
C TRP A 76 22.13 3.39 13.00
N GLU A 77 23.36 3.88 12.76
CA GLU A 77 24.35 3.27 11.87
C GLU A 77 25.74 3.90 12.02
N PRO A 78 26.84 3.13 12.08
CA PRO A 78 28.19 3.65 12.18
C PRO A 78 28.49 4.98 11.48
N PRO A 79 28.77 6.13 12.13
CA PRO A 79 29.94 6.83 11.65
C PRO A 79 31.10 6.02 12.24
N GLU A 80 31.65 5.08 11.45
CA GLU A 80 32.83 4.29 11.83
C GLU A 80 34.01 5.21 12.24
N THR A 81 33.94 6.46 11.78
CA THR A 81 34.75 7.61 12.17
C THR A 81 33.99 8.53 13.13
N SER A 82 34.67 9.14 14.11
CA SER A 82 34.11 10.19 15.00
C SER A 82 33.73 11.52 14.30
N ILE A 83 33.67 11.52 12.97
CA ILE A 83 33.39 12.65 12.10
C ILE A 83 32.26 12.24 11.15
N ILE A 84 31.13 12.97 11.19
CA ILE A 84 30.05 12.84 10.20
C ILE A 84 30.31 13.86 9.08
N ARG A 85 30.29 13.42 7.82
CA ARG A 85 30.35 14.30 6.64
C ARG A 85 28.97 14.59 6.08
N VAL A 86 28.56 15.84 6.23
CA VAL A 86 27.28 16.36 5.72
C VAL A 86 27.50 17.06 4.38
N SER A 87 26.73 16.68 3.36
CA SER A 87 26.78 17.23 2.00
C SER A 87 25.42 17.76 1.58
N ARG A 88 25.31 19.09 1.47
CA ARG A 88 24.09 19.75 0.98
C ARG A 88 23.74 19.36 -0.46
N GLU A 89 24.76 19.12 -1.30
CA GLU A 89 24.54 18.68 -2.68
C GLU A 89 23.91 17.29 -2.75
N ARG A 90 24.29 16.32 -1.90
CA ARG A 90 23.70 14.96 -1.95
C ARG A 90 22.23 14.91 -1.56
N LEU A 91 21.83 15.74 -0.58
CA LEU A 91 20.42 15.85 -0.21
C LEU A 91 19.61 16.42 -1.39
N MET A 92 20.07 17.56 -1.93
CA MET A 92 19.29 18.40 -2.85
C MET A 92 19.50 18.16 -4.35
N ASP A 93 20.48 17.36 -4.77
CA ASP A 93 20.73 17.01 -6.18
C ASP A 93 20.26 15.57 -6.44
N PRO A 94 19.05 15.36 -7.00
CA PRO A 94 18.60 14.02 -7.38
C PRO A 94 19.35 13.44 -8.57
N PHE A 95 20.19 14.20 -9.30
CA PHE A 95 20.74 13.80 -10.60
C PHE A 95 22.15 13.22 -10.57
N LYS A 96 22.96 13.48 -9.53
CA LYS A 96 24.36 12.96 -9.47
C LYS A 96 24.49 11.43 -9.44
N PHE A 97 23.43 10.69 -9.13
CA PHE A 97 23.47 9.23 -9.00
C PHE A 97 23.19 8.46 -10.31
N TYR A 98 22.77 9.12 -11.40
CA TYR A 98 22.47 8.47 -12.69
C TYR A 98 23.72 8.07 -13.52
N SER A 99 24.81 7.69 -12.86
CA SER A 99 26.03 7.24 -13.51
C SER A 99 26.02 5.72 -13.73
N THR A 100 25.60 5.30 -14.92
CA THR A 100 25.92 4.00 -15.58
C THR A 100 25.19 2.72 -15.14
N SER A 101 24.08 2.78 -14.38
CA SER A 101 23.09 1.70 -14.37
C SER A 101 21.68 2.23 -14.11
N MET A 102 20.66 1.66 -14.76
CA MET A 102 19.24 1.89 -14.44
C MET A 102 18.77 1.10 -13.21
N ASP A 103 19.60 0.20 -12.70
CA ASP A 103 19.27 -0.66 -11.57
C ASP A 103 19.56 0.03 -10.23
N HIS A 104 18.47 0.50 -9.62
CA HIS A 104 18.29 0.88 -8.22
C HIS A 104 19.04 2.14 -7.73
N LEU A 105 18.27 3.10 -7.21
CA LEU A 105 18.71 3.86 -6.03
C LEU A 105 19.10 2.84 -4.96
N ARG A 106 20.38 2.75 -4.63
CA ARG A 106 20.87 1.76 -3.68
C ARG A 106 20.42 2.18 -2.29
N THR A 107 20.12 1.22 -1.42
CA THR A 107 19.80 1.48 0.00
C THR A 107 20.88 2.33 0.69
N GLN A 108 22.12 2.25 0.19
CA GLN A 108 23.24 3.11 0.58
C GLN A 108 23.02 4.60 0.25
N ASP A 109 22.52 4.95 -0.93
CA ASP A 109 22.30 6.34 -1.34
C ASP A 109 21.24 7.01 -0.45
N MET A 110 20.18 6.27 -0.12
CA MET A 110 19.13 6.75 0.78
C MET A 110 19.59 6.82 2.24
N LYS A 111 20.46 5.91 2.69
CA LYS A 111 21.16 6.03 3.98
C LYS A 111 21.99 7.33 4.03
N GLU A 112 22.73 7.67 2.97
CA GLU A 112 23.50 8.91 2.91
C GLU A 112 22.61 10.16 2.95
N LYS A 113 21.49 10.18 2.22
CA LYS A 113 20.51 11.28 2.32
C LYS A 113 19.92 11.43 3.72
N ARG A 114 19.65 10.33 4.43
CA ARG A 114 19.25 10.37 5.85
C ARG A 114 20.36 10.98 6.72
N ILE A 115 21.64 10.61 6.54
CA ILE A 115 22.76 11.26 7.26
C ILE A 115 22.79 12.78 7.00
N ASP A 116 22.63 13.19 5.74
CA ASP A 116 22.71 14.59 5.35
C ASP A 116 21.56 15.44 5.93
N ALA A 117 20.33 14.93 5.94
CA ALA A 117 19.17 15.63 6.49
C ALA A 117 19.31 15.89 8.01
N TRP A 118 19.64 14.87 8.81
CA TRP A 118 19.89 15.05 10.25
C TRP A 118 21.11 15.95 10.49
N GLY A 119 22.17 15.78 9.69
CA GLY A 119 23.39 16.60 9.78
C GLY A 119 23.11 18.09 9.57
N MET A 120 22.32 18.45 8.55
CA MET A 120 21.91 19.83 8.28
C MET A 120 21.08 20.42 9.43
N VAL A 121 20.18 19.66 10.03
CA VAL A 121 19.41 20.07 11.22
C VAL A 121 20.32 20.38 12.40
N GLN A 122 21.34 19.57 12.66
CA GLN A 122 22.32 19.81 13.75
C GLN A 122 23.21 21.03 13.48
N ILE A 123 23.64 21.26 12.24
CA ILE A 123 24.43 22.45 11.85
C ILE A 123 23.59 23.73 12.02
N ALA A 124 22.31 23.70 11.65
CA ALA A 124 21.39 24.82 11.79
C ALA A 124 21.14 25.19 13.27
N LEU A 125 20.97 24.17 14.13
CA LEU A 125 20.66 24.36 15.55
C LEU A 125 21.88 24.71 16.41
N SER A 126 23.07 24.23 16.06
CA SER A 126 24.33 24.63 16.70
C SER A 126 24.75 26.07 16.35
N GLY A 127 24.14 26.68 15.32
CA GLY A 127 24.54 27.98 14.80
C GLY A 127 25.91 27.97 14.10
N ALA A 128 26.44 26.79 13.76
CA ALA A 128 27.74 26.64 13.12
C ALA A 128 27.73 27.06 11.63
N ALA A 129 26.54 27.15 11.03
CA ALA A 129 26.29 27.91 9.82
C ALA A 129 25.03 28.76 10.00
N ASP A 130 25.02 29.93 9.36
CA ASP A 130 23.81 30.75 9.26
C ASP A 130 22.76 30.08 8.35
N ALA A 131 21.47 30.22 8.70
CA ALA A 131 20.38 29.54 8.00
C ALA A 131 20.23 29.99 6.54
N ASP A 132 20.43 31.30 6.26
CA ASP A 132 20.40 31.85 4.90
C ASP A 132 21.63 31.44 4.08
N SER A 133 22.68 30.90 4.70
CA SER A 133 23.83 30.29 4.01
C SER A 133 23.66 28.78 3.83
N LEU A 134 23.03 28.12 4.81
CA LEU A 134 22.85 26.68 4.87
C LEU A 134 21.79 26.20 3.87
N PHE A 135 20.62 26.85 3.81
CA PHE A 135 19.46 26.42 3.01
C PHE A 135 19.33 27.14 1.66
N VAL A 136 20.47 27.36 0.99
CA VAL A 136 20.54 27.90 -0.38
C VAL A 136 20.59 26.77 -1.41
N GLN A 137 19.92 26.89 -2.55
CA GLN A 137 20.11 25.98 -3.69
C GLN A 137 21.45 26.30 -4.39
N PRO A 138 22.41 25.35 -4.53
CA PRO A 138 23.76 25.63 -5.04
C PRO A 138 23.83 25.93 -6.55
N ARG A 139 22.76 25.65 -7.30
CA ARG A 139 22.72 25.71 -8.77
C ARG A 139 21.34 26.17 -9.23
N GLY A 140 21.32 26.93 -10.32
CA GLY A 140 20.11 27.36 -11.00
C GLY A 140 20.38 28.53 -11.94
N HIS A 141 19.33 28.96 -12.63
CA HIS A 141 19.32 30.13 -13.53
C HIS A 141 18.19 31.07 -13.10
N GLY A 142 18.28 32.35 -13.51
CA GLY A 142 17.29 33.36 -13.15
C GLY A 142 17.36 33.84 -11.71
N VAL A 143 16.34 34.60 -11.29
CA VAL A 143 16.28 35.21 -9.96
C VAL A 143 16.26 34.16 -8.86
N THR A 144 17.11 34.38 -7.86
CA THR A 144 17.05 33.68 -6.58
C THR A 144 15.99 34.32 -5.71
N PHE A 145 15.02 33.53 -5.26
CA PHE A 145 13.98 33.94 -4.33
C PHE A 145 14.29 33.43 -2.92
N THR A 146 13.65 34.04 -1.92
CA THR A 146 13.76 33.62 -0.53
C THR A 146 12.38 33.40 0.06
N LEU A 147 12.10 32.15 0.40
CA LEU A 147 10.86 31.71 1.03
C LEU A 147 11.11 31.58 2.53
N ARG A 148 10.41 32.35 3.36
CA ARG A 148 10.44 32.26 4.82
C ARG A 148 9.02 32.16 5.36
N PRO A 149 8.57 30.98 5.80
CA PRO A 149 7.29 30.80 6.47
C PRO A 149 7.28 31.54 7.80
N ASP A 150 6.10 32.02 8.20
CA ASP A 150 5.85 32.67 9.50
C ASP A 150 4.65 31.96 10.17
N PRO A 151 4.68 31.69 11.49
CA PRO A 151 5.78 31.90 12.44
C PRO A 151 6.95 30.94 12.19
N ARG A 152 8.17 31.29 12.66
CA ARG A 152 9.33 30.38 12.55
C ARG A 152 9.09 29.05 13.29
N SER A 153 9.05 27.96 12.53
CA SER A 153 8.90 26.59 13.05
C SER A 153 10.07 26.11 13.92
N ALA A 154 9.81 25.08 14.74
CA ALA A 154 10.83 24.33 15.49
C ALA A 154 11.68 23.39 14.61
N ILE A 155 11.23 23.11 13.37
CA ILE A 155 11.86 22.22 12.38
C ILE A 155 12.81 23.05 11.52
N PRO A 156 14.15 22.87 11.57
CA PRO A 156 15.07 23.76 10.87
C PRO A 156 14.95 23.75 9.34
N LEU A 157 14.57 22.61 8.76
CA LEU A 157 14.32 22.51 7.31
C LEU A 157 13.12 23.36 6.85
N GLN A 158 12.24 23.78 7.75
CA GLN A 158 11.11 24.68 7.47
C GLN A 158 11.44 26.18 7.63
N TRP A 159 12.65 26.57 8.07
CA TRP A 159 12.96 27.96 8.42
C TRP A 159 13.05 28.91 7.22
N VAL A 160 13.78 28.51 6.18
CA VAL A 160 14.05 29.32 5.00
C VAL A 160 14.46 28.43 3.83
N HIS A 161 14.03 28.75 2.62
CA HIS A 161 14.61 28.21 1.39
C HIS A 161 15.05 29.38 0.49
N ILE A 162 16.28 29.34 -0.01
CA ILE A 162 16.83 30.35 -0.93
C ILE A 162 17.19 29.69 -2.26
N GLY A 163 16.28 29.74 -3.24
CA GLY A 163 16.36 28.92 -4.45
C GLY A 163 16.08 29.69 -5.74
N HIS A 164 16.54 29.15 -6.86
CA HIS A 164 16.24 29.70 -8.18
C HIS A 164 14.86 29.22 -8.64
N GLY A 165 14.04 30.12 -9.17
CA GLY A 165 12.71 29.75 -9.70
C GLY A 165 11.67 29.27 -8.67
N ALA A 166 12.02 29.09 -7.39
CA ALA A 166 11.06 28.81 -6.33
C ALA A 166 10.31 30.10 -5.95
N ILE A 167 9.30 30.47 -6.74
CA ILE A 167 8.67 31.79 -6.67
C ILE A 167 7.87 31.97 -5.36
N PRO A 168 7.87 33.19 -4.77
CA PRO A 168 7.05 33.48 -3.60
C PRO A 168 5.57 33.54 -3.99
N ASP A 169 4.70 33.30 -3.02
CA ASP A 169 3.25 33.25 -3.22
C ASP A 169 2.71 34.59 -3.77
N SER A 170 3.29 35.72 -3.34
CA SER A 170 2.96 37.06 -3.88
C SER A 170 3.27 37.25 -5.38
N LEU A 171 4.08 36.38 -5.98
CA LEU A 171 4.34 36.33 -7.43
C LEU A 171 3.50 35.23 -8.10
N ALA A 172 3.33 34.08 -7.46
CA ALA A 172 2.48 33.00 -7.97
C ALA A 172 1.00 33.43 -8.07
N ASP A 173 0.48 34.12 -7.06
CA ASP A 173 -0.92 34.51 -6.92
C ASP A 173 -1.33 35.71 -7.81
N ILE A 174 -0.44 36.21 -8.67
CA ILE A 174 -0.79 37.29 -9.63
C ILE A 174 -1.72 36.70 -10.70
N SER A 175 -2.97 37.14 -10.73
CA SER A 175 -3.96 36.64 -11.69
C SER A 175 -3.58 36.96 -13.15
N CYS A 176 -3.64 35.96 -14.03
CA CYS A 176 -3.39 36.12 -15.47
C CYS A 176 -4.33 37.16 -16.11
N ALA A 177 -5.56 37.28 -15.62
CA ALA A 177 -6.54 38.26 -16.09
C ALA A 177 -6.12 39.74 -15.86
N GLN A 178 -5.03 39.98 -15.11
CA GLN A 178 -4.48 41.31 -14.85
C GLN A 178 -3.14 41.57 -15.58
N MET A 179 -2.63 40.59 -16.35
CA MET A 179 -1.32 40.64 -17.01
C MET A 179 -1.47 40.81 -18.53
N THR A 180 -0.58 41.56 -19.16
CA THR A 180 -0.42 41.47 -20.62
C THR A 180 0.53 40.32 -21.02
N PRO A 181 0.56 39.90 -22.30
CA PRO A 181 1.56 38.95 -22.79
C PRO A 181 3.00 39.40 -22.53
N GLU A 182 3.28 40.70 -22.56
CA GLU A 182 4.57 41.29 -22.24
C GLU A 182 4.91 41.19 -20.75
N ASP A 183 3.95 41.45 -19.86
CA ASP A 183 4.13 41.28 -18.40
C ASP A 183 4.45 39.82 -18.06
N LEU A 184 3.73 38.87 -18.67
CA LEU A 184 3.95 37.44 -18.49
C LEU A 184 5.34 37.03 -18.98
N LEU A 185 5.71 37.43 -20.20
CA LEU A 185 7.02 37.15 -20.77
C LEU A 185 8.16 37.76 -19.94
N GLN A 186 7.99 38.98 -19.42
CA GLN A 186 8.96 39.64 -18.55
C GLN A 186 9.16 38.87 -17.24
N ASN A 187 8.06 38.46 -16.59
CA ASN A 187 8.13 37.70 -15.36
C ASN A 187 8.76 36.32 -15.58
N LEU A 188 8.36 35.57 -16.62
CA LEU A 188 8.96 34.28 -16.96
C LEU A 188 10.46 34.41 -17.27
N ASN A 189 10.85 35.40 -18.07
CA ASN A 189 12.28 35.71 -18.34
C ASN A 189 13.06 35.99 -17.06
N SER A 190 12.52 36.79 -16.14
CA SER A 190 13.14 37.09 -14.86
C SER A 190 13.32 35.85 -13.98
N VAL A 191 12.26 35.05 -13.86
CA VAL A 191 12.26 33.83 -13.02
C VAL A 191 13.20 32.75 -13.58
N LEU A 192 13.24 32.58 -14.90
CA LEU A 192 14.01 31.52 -15.58
C LEU A 192 15.40 31.96 -16.07
N GLY A 193 15.72 33.25 -16.01
CA GLY A 193 17.03 33.79 -16.39
C GLY A 193 17.25 33.91 -17.90
N THR A 194 16.17 34.03 -18.66
CA THR A 194 16.20 34.19 -20.13
C THR A 194 15.92 35.63 -20.53
N ALA A 195 16.11 35.94 -21.82
CA ALA A 195 15.86 37.25 -22.40
C ALA A 195 15.11 37.12 -23.74
N TYR A 196 14.09 36.26 -23.78
CA TYR A 196 13.24 36.07 -24.95
C TYR A 196 12.38 37.31 -25.22
N VAL A 197 12.14 37.58 -26.51
CA VAL A 197 11.30 38.69 -26.98
C VAL A 197 10.10 38.13 -27.77
N PRO A 198 8.97 38.87 -27.88
CA PRO A 198 7.79 38.37 -28.58
C PRO A 198 8.02 37.98 -30.05
N ASP A 199 8.99 38.62 -30.72
CA ASP A 199 9.36 38.36 -32.12
C ASP A 199 10.05 37.00 -32.35
N ILE A 200 10.32 36.21 -31.30
CA ILE A 200 10.82 34.83 -31.43
C ILE A 200 9.64 33.91 -31.75
N ASP A 201 9.81 33.08 -32.79
CA ASP A 201 8.78 32.16 -33.30
C ASP A 201 8.13 31.32 -32.19
N GLY A 202 6.81 31.43 -32.03
CA GLY A 202 6.05 30.71 -31.01
C GLY A 202 6.16 31.25 -29.57
N VAL A 203 6.85 32.37 -29.30
CA VAL A 203 6.84 33.02 -27.97
C VAL A 203 5.57 33.81 -27.75
N GLY A 204 5.16 34.65 -28.71
CA GLY A 204 3.93 35.45 -28.59
C GLY A 204 2.68 34.59 -28.45
N GLU A 205 2.57 33.54 -29.28
CA GLU A 205 1.49 32.56 -29.25
C GLU A 205 1.47 31.79 -27.92
N LEU A 206 2.64 31.38 -27.39
CA LEU A 206 2.73 30.73 -26.08
C LEU A 206 2.19 31.64 -24.96
N MET A 207 2.52 32.93 -24.96
CA MET A 207 2.01 33.86 -23.93
C MET A 207 0.49 33.98 -23.99
N GLY A 208 -0.09 34.03 -25.20
CA GLY A 208 -1.54 34.00 -25.39
C GLY A 208 -2.17 32.74 -24.80
N CYS A 209 -1.67 31.56 -25.19
CA CYS A 209 -2.22 30.29 -24.70
C CYS A 209 -2.04 30.11 -23.18
N LEU A 210 -0.95 30.61 -22.57
CA LEU A 210 -0.77 30.55 -21.12
C LEU A 210 -1.74 31.47 -20.37
N LEU A 211 -2.04 32.67 -20.89
CA LEU A 211 -3.01 33.59 -20.31
C LEU A 211 -4.47 33.10 -20.46
N GLU A 212 -4.77 32.33 -21.51
CA GLU A 212 -6.08 31.72 -21.73
C GLU A 212 -6.32 30.50 -20.82
N GLU A 213 -5.31 29.65 -20.62
CA GLU A 213 -5.45 28.36 -19.92
C GLU A 213 -5.04 28.38 -18.43
N SER A 214 -4.40 29.45 -17.93
CA SER A 214 -3.89 29.51 -16.54
C SER A 214 -4.61 30.56 -15.70
N LEU A 215 -4.98 30.23 -14.46
CA LEU A 215 -5.66 31.16 -13.55
C LEU A 215 -4.75 32.30 -13.06
N ASP A 216 -3.49 31.97 -12.81
CA ASP A 216 -2.47 32.86 -12.25
C ASP A 216 -1.06 32.57 -12.77
N PHE A 217 -0.14 33.48 -12.45
CA PHE A 217 1.25 33.39 -12.86
C PHE A 217 1.95 32.13 -12.33
N GLY A 218 1.55 31.60 -11.18
CA GLY A 218 2.06 30.33 -10.65
C GLY A 218 1.76 29.20 -11.62
N GLU A 219 0.51 29.05 -12.04
CA GLU A 219 0.12 28.02 -12.99
C GLU A 219 0.79 28.22 -14.36
N ALA A 220 0.77 29.45 -14.88
CA ALA A 220 1.41 29.78 -16.15
C ALA A 220 2.92 29.50 -16.12
N TYR A 221 3.59 29.83 -15.02
CA TYR A 221 5.00 29.51 -14.80
C TYR A 221 5.23 28.00 -14.78
N GLY A 222 4.51 27.26 -13.93
CA GLY A 222 4.64 25.81 -13.79
C GLY A 222 4.47 25.07 -15.13
N ARG A 223 3.44 25.45 -15.89
CA ARG A 223 3.19 24.95 -17.26
C ARG A 223 4.30 25.33 -18.24
N ALA A 224 4.77 26.58 -18.23
CA ALA A 224 5.81 27.06 -19.15
C ALA A 224 7.18 26.39 -18.94
N ARG A 225 7.53 26.00 -17.71
CA ARG A 225 8.82 25.37 -17.35
C ARG A 225 9.16 24.17 -18.23
N VAL A 226 8.17 23.37 -18.60
CA VAL A 226 8.33 22.11 -19.38
C VAL A 226 8.76 22.37 -20.82
N CYS A 227 8.43 23.53 -21.39
CA CYS A 227 8.77 23.90 -22.77
C CYS A 227 9.77 25.06 -22.88
N TRP A 228 10.33 25.56 -21.77
CA TRP A 228 11.00 26.87 -21.77
C TRP A 228 12.36 26.94 -22.48
N GLU A 229 13.17 25.88 -22.52
CA GLU A 229 14.59 26.02 -22.92
C GLU A 229 14.82 26.09 -24.44
N GLU A 230 14.01 25.41 -25.27
CA GLU A 230 14.25 25.33 -26.73
C GLU A 230 13.56 26.46 -27.48
N SER A 231 14.29 27.21 -28.31
CA SER A 231 13.81 28.45 -28.94
C SER A 231 12.77 28.25 -30.05
N ASP A 232 12.92 27.21 -30.87
CA ASP A 232 12.31 27.20 -32.22
C ASP A 232 10.95 26.47 -32.30
N LEU A 233 10.40 26.01 -31.17
CA LEU A 233 9.20 25.14 -31.13
C LEU A 233 8.29 25.36 -29.89
N LYS A 234 8.38 26.50 -29.19
CA LYS A 234 7.74 26.70 -27.87
C LYS A 234 6.22 26.50 -27.87
N GLU A 235 5.49 27.25 -28.69
CA GLU A 235 4.03 27.10 -28.84
C GLU A 235 3.63 25.65 -29.18
N ARG A 236 4.33 25.00 -30.14
CA ARG A 236 4.02 23.63 -30.54
C ARG A 236 4.23 22.62 -29.41
N ARG A 237 5.22 22.85 -28.53
CA ARG A 237 5.43 22.05 -27.34
C ARG A 237 4.37 22.28 -26.27
N TYR A 238 3.86 23.49 -26.15
CA TYR A 238 2.76 23.79 -25.23
C TYR A 238 1.42 23.22 -25.73
N LYS A 239 1.14 23.28 -27.03
CA LYS A 239 0.01 22.55 -27.63
C LYS A 239 0.13 21.05 -27.39
N ALA A 240 1.32 20.48 -27.55
CA ALA A 240 1.57 19.09 -27.17
C ALA A 240 1.44 18.80 -25.66
N VAL A 241 1.51 19.80 -24.78
CA VAL A 241 1.17 19.66 -23.34
C VAL A 241 -0.35 19.56 -23.15
N LEU A 242 -1.12 20.45 -23.79
CA LEU A 242 -2.59 20.40 -23.77
C LEU A 242 -3.13 19.10 -24.40
N ASP A 243 -2.53 18.65 -25.51
CA ASP A 243 -2.87 17.37 -26.16
C ASP A 243 -2.67 16.18 -25.20
N ARG A 244 -1.60 16.19 -24.39
CA ARG A 244 -1.31 15.14 -23.38
C ARG A 244 -2.31 15.16 -22.22
N GLU A 245 -2.78 16.33 -21.80
CA GLU A 245 -3.82 16.43 -20.76
C GLU A 245 -5.13 15.81 -21.26
N ALA A 246 -5.50 16.05 -22.52
CA ALA A 246 -6.65 15.39 -23.15
C ALA A 246 -6.44 13.87 -23.32
N ASP A 247 -5.22 13.43 -23.67
CA ASP A 247 -4.85 12.02 -23.80
C ASP A 247 -4.82 11.28 -22.43
N ASP A 248 -4.43 11.92 -21.32
CA ASP A 248 -4.47 11.32 -19.98
C ASP A 248 -5.93 11.09 -19.54
N GLU A 249 -6.81 12.06 -19.73
CA GLU A 249 -8.23 11.89 -19.41
C GLU A 249 -8.87 10.80 -20.30
N ASP A 250 -8.49 10.71 -21.57
CA ASP A 250 -8.94 9.62 -22.45
C ASP A 250 -8.32 8.26 -22.10
N MET A 251 -7.09 8.24 -21.58
CA MET A 251 -6.45 7.04 -21.04
C MET A 251 -7.17 6.55 -19.79
N ARG A 252 -7.57 7.45 -18.86
CA ARG A 252 -8.37 7.09 -17.67
C ARG A 252 -9.72 6.53 -18.04
N ARG A 253 -10.46 7.19 -18.95
CA ARG A 253 -11.73 6.65 -19.49
C ARG A 253 -11.57 5.28 -20.14
N ARG A 254 -10.48 5.05 -20.89
CA ARG A 254 -10.16 3.74 -21.50
C ARG A 254 -9.61 2.71 -20.51
N ALA A 255 -9.12 3.14 -19.35
CA ALA A 255 -8.65 2.25 -18.29
C ALA A 255 -9.81 1.69 -17.46
N VAL A 256 -10.96 2.37 -17.43
CA VAL A 256 -12.20 1.83 -16.85
C VAL A 256 -12.87 0.89 -17.84
N ARG A 257 -13.29 -0.27 -17.34
CA ARG A 257 -14.21 -1.18 -18.03
C ARG A 257 -15.17 -1.78 -17.00
N ASP A 258 -16.46 -1.54 -17.21
CA ASP A 258 -17.53 -2.07 -16.37
C ASP A 258 -17.25 -1.73 -14.89
N TRP A 259 -16.96 -2.70 -14.00
CA TRP A 259 -16.67 -2.46 -12.58
C TRP A 259 -15.16 -2.42 -12.22
N CYS A 260 -14.28 -2.30 -13.21
CA CYS A 260 -12.85 -2.62 -13.08
C CYS A 260 -11.93 -1.61 -13.78
N LEU A 261 -10.78 -1.32 -13.17
CA LEU A 261 -9.60 -0.74 -13.82
C LEU A 261 -8.77 -1.82 -14.51
N LEU A 262 -8.59 -1.70 -15.82
CA LEU A 262 -7.83 -2.63 -16.68
C LEU A 262 -6.34 -2.74 -16.30
N ARG A 263 -5.81 -1.75 -15.59
CA ARG A 263 -4.41 -1.67 -15.11
C ARG A 263 -4.35 -0.95 -13.76
N SER A 264 -3.51 -1.45 -12.85
CA SER A 264 -3.09 -0.77 -11.60
C SER A 264 -1.90 0.20 -11.80
N GLU A 265 -1.50 0.43 -13.05
CA GLU A 265 -0.36 1.28 -13.41
C GLU A 265 -0.84 2.62 -13.99
N ILE A 266 -1.81 3.25 -13.31
CA ILE A 266 -2.32 4.57 -13.68
C ILE A 266 -1.49 5.63 -12.94
N PRO A 267 -0.91 6.63 -13.63
CA PRO A 267 -0.20 7.72 -12.97
C PRO A 267 -1.16 8.58 -12.14
N PRO A 268 -0.67 9.29 -11.11
CA PRO A 268 -1.52 10.22 -10.36
C PRO A 268 -2.08 11.29 -11.30
N ARG A 269 -3.33 11.73 -11.09
CA ARG A 269 -3.95 12.77 -11.94
C ARG A 269 -3.21 14.10 -11.84
N ARG A 270 -2.66 14.42 -10.67
CA ARG A 270 -2.06 15.73 -10.36
C ARG A 270 -0.78 15.62 -9.54
N VAL A 271 0.02 16.68 -9.60
CA VAL A 271 1.32 16.81 -8.93
C VAL A 271 1.48 18.24 -8.44
N TRP A 272 1.96 18.42 -7.20
CA TRP A 272 2.36 19.74 -6.69
C TRP A 272 3.76 20.09 -7.20
N ASP A 273 3.86 21.11 -8.06
CA ASP A 273 5.14 21.73 -8.38
C ASP A 273 5.48 22.75 -7.28
N LEU A 274 6.52 22.42 -6.50
CA LEU A 274 6.99 23.23 -5.39
C LEU A 274 7.66 24.53 -5.86
N ARG A 275 8.12 24.63 -7.11
CA ARG A 275 8.69 25.88 -7.63
C ARG A 275 7.62 26.91 -7.94
N SER A 276 6.57 26.53 -8.66
CA SER A 276 5.41 27.40 -8.94
C SER A 276 4.43 27.56 -7.79
N ASN A 277 4.44 26.63 -6.82
CA ASN A 277 3.43 26.49 -5.77
C ASN A 277 2.02 26.21 -6.31
N ARG A 278 1.92 25.36 -7.34
CA ARG A 278 0.63 24.94 -7.91
C ARG A 278 0.55 23.44 -8.10
N VAL A 279 -0.66 22.92 -7.95
CA VAL A 279 -1.03 21.56 -8.30
C VAL A 279 -1.38 21.55 -9.79
N LEU A 280 -0.57 20.88 -10.58
CA LEU A 280 -0.68 20.80 -12.04
C LEU A 280 -1.11 19.39 -12.45
N PRO A 281 -1.75 19.21 -13.62
CA PRO A 281 -1.97 17.90 -14.20
C PRO A 281 -0.65 17.15 -14.40
N TYR A 282 -0.59 15.85 -14.06
CA TYR A 282 0.62 15.04 -14.22
C TYR A 282 1.12 15.04 -15.67
N ALA A 283 0.20 14.94 -16.62
CA ALA A 283 0.47 14.95 -18.06
C ALA A 283 1.11 16.27 -18.53
N ALA A 284 0.81 17.40 -17.87
CA ALA A 284 1.41 18.69 -18.16
C ALA A 284 2.90 18.72 -17.82
N VAL A 285 3.25 18.16 -16.65
CA VAL A 285 4.60 18.18 -16.09
C VAL A 285 5.52 17.16 -16.77
N PHE A 286 5.02 15.95 -17.01
CA PHE A 286 5.87 14.79 -17.37
C PHE A 286 5.51 14.13 -18.71
N GLY A 287 4.29 14.35 -19.23
CA GLY A 287 3.79 13.73 -20.46
C GLY A 287 3.97 12.21 -20.52
N ASP A 288 4.30 11.71 -21.71
CA ASP A 288 4.47 10.29 -22.04
C ASP A 288 5.50 9.53 -21.19
N GLN A 289 6.37 10.20 -20.42
CA GLN A 289 7.39 9.52 -19.62
C GLN A 289 6.76 8.51 -18.64
N GLY A 290 5.54 8.77 -18.16
CA GLY A 290 4.78 7.85 -17.31
C GLY A 290 4.30 6.53 -17.94
N VAL A 291 4.13 6.48 -19.27
CA VAL A 291 3.33 5.43 -19.92
C VAL A 291 4.18 4.33 -20.56
N ARG A 292 5.47 4.58 -20.80
CA ARG A 292 6.40 3.61 -21.42
C ARG A 292 7.44 3.06 -20.46
N ASP A 293 7.93 3.89 -19.54
CA ASP A 293 9.09 3.58 -18.69
C ASP A 293 8.82 3.75 -17.18
N GLY A 294 7.55 3.90 -16.78
CA GLY A 294 7.11 4.10 -15.38
C GLY A 294 7.13 5.56 -14.92
N LEU A 295 6.92 5.81 -13.63
CA LEU A 295 6.86 7.17 -13.08
C LEU A 295 8.25 7.86 -13.08
N PRO A 296 8.33 9.17 -13.33
CA PRO A 296 9.60 9.90 -13.31
C PRO A 296 10.21 9.91 -11.89
N TYR A 297 11.53 9.71 -11.79
CA TYR A 297 12.27 9.78 -10.52
C TYR A 297 12.20 11.16 -9.84
N GLN A 298 11.89 12.21 -10.61
CA GLN A 298 11.69 13.59 -10.14
C GLN A 298 10.38 13.77 -9.37
N LEU A 299 9.40 12.88 -9.56
CA LEU A 299 8.18 12.85 -8.76
C LEU A 299 8.46 12.14 -7.44
N TRP A 300 8.45 12.90 -6.34
CA TRP A 300 8.55 12.35 -4.99
C TRP A 300 7.15 12.16 -4.41
N ALA A 301 7.02 11.26 -3.43
CA ALA A 301 5.79 11.10 -2.68
C ALA A 301 5.92 11.75 -1.29
N VAL A 302 4.82 12.21 -0.72
CA VAL A 302 4.70 12.48 0.72
C VAL A 302 3.78 11.44 1.32
N SER A 303 4.22 10.83 2.41
CA SER A 303 3.44 9.93 3.24
C SER A 303 3.23 10.59 4.59
N HIS A 304 2.04 10.55 5.17
CA HIS A 304 1.81 11.18 6.47
C HIS A 304 0.72 10.49 7.29
N SER A 305 0.84 10.60 8.61
CA SER A 305 -0.28 10.35 9.51
C SER A 305 -1.27 11.52 9.53
N TRP A 306 -2.47 11.22 9.95
CA TRP A 306 -3.49 12.23 10.22
C TRP A 306 -3.33 12.75 11.65
N VAL A 307 -3.81 13.97 11.91
CA VAL A 307 -4.08 14.45 13.28
C VAL A 307 -5.57 14.33 13.57
N ALA A 308 -5.97 14.54 14.82
CA ALA A 308 -7.37 14.54 15.22
C ALA A 308 -8.15 15.65 14.47
N PRO A 309 -9.45 15.46 14.13
CA PRO A 309 -10.26 16.48 13.47
C PRO A 309 -10.26 17.84 14.17
N GLU A 310 -10.17 17.84 15.50
CA GLU A 310 -10.08 19.02 16.35
C GLU A 310 -8.73 19.75 16.28
N ASP A 311 -7.66 19.10 15.80
CA ASP A 311 -6.29 19.64 15.68
C ASP A 311 -5.91 20.04 14.25
N ARG A 312 -6.85 19.94 13.30
CA ARG A 312 -6.68 20.37 11.90
C ARG A 312 -7.73 21.40 11.49
N ASP A 313 -7.41 22.16 10.44
CA ASP A 313 -8.33 23.06 9.74
C ASP A 313 -8.40 22.68 8.26
N ASP A 314 -9.56 22.89 7.66
CA ASP A 314 -9.82 22.63 6.23
C ASP A 314 -9.52 23.91 5.42
N VAL A 315 -8.30 24.00 4.88
CA VAL A 315 -7.73 25.24 4.32
C VAL A 315 -7.99 25.36 2.82
N TRP A 316 -8.80 26.33 2.42
CA TRP A 316 -8.94 26.76 1.02
C TRP A 316 -7.67 27.53 0.57
N THR A 317 -7.16 27.24 -0.63
CA THR A 317 -5.85 27.73 -1.10
C THR A 317 -5.81 27.94 -2.61
N PRO A 318 -5.03 28.92 -3.14
CA PRO A 318 -4.79 29.03 -4.58
C PRO A 318 -3.92 27.88 -5.12
N ILE A 319 -3.22 27.13 -4.24
CA ILE A 319 -2.30 26.05 -4.64
C ILE A 319 -3.00 24.96 -5.46
N ASN A 320 -4.26 24.62 -5.15
CA ASN A 320 -5.09 23.70 -5.93
C ASN A 320 -6.21 24.43 -6.72
N GLY A 321 -5.98 25.70 -7.08
CA GLY A 321 -6.95 26.51 -7.83
C GLY A 321 -8.26 26.77 -7.09
N TRP A 322 -8.27 26.73 -5.75
CA TRP A 322 -9.47 26.83 -4.91
C TRP A 322 -10.52 25.72 -5.17
N ALA A 323 -10.10 24.56 -5.67
CA ALA A 323 -11.03 23.51 -6.12
C ALA A 323 -11.55 22.59 -4.99
N TRP A 324 -10.86 22.51 -3.84
CA TRP A 324 -11.29 21.84 -2.61
C TRP A 324 -10.49 22.36 -1.40
N PRO A 325 -10.99 22.21 -0.16
CA PRO A 325 -10.20 22.55 1.02
C PRO A 325 -9.14 21.47 1.30
N VAL A 326 -8.00 21.90 1.85
CA VAL A 326 -6.87 21.03 2.20
C VAL A 326 -6.85 20.81 3.71
N PRO A 327 -7.15 19.60 4.22
CA PRO A 327 -7.15 19.31 5.64
C PRO A 327 -5.71 19.30 6.20
N LEU A 328 -5.40 20.24 7.10
CA LEU A 328 -4.02 20.52 7.54
C LEU A 328 -3.91 20.70 9.06
N PRO A 329 -2.89 20.15 9.75
CA PRO A 329 -2.70 20.39 11.18
C PRO A 329 -2.53 21.88 11.50
N ARG A 330 -3.21 22.38 12.55
CA ARG A 330 -3.19 23.80 12.95
C ARG A 330 -1.82 24.37 13.27
N ALA A 331 -0.88 23.51 13.65
CA ALA A 331 0.47 23.89 14.02
C ALA A 331 1.44 24.03 12.83
N THR A 332 0.96 23.89 11.58
CA THR A 332 1.79 24.05 10.37
C THR A 332 1.08 24.86 9.28
N SER A 333 1.75 25.09 8.16
CA SER A 333 1.14 25.65 6.94
C SER A 333 1.73 25.00 5.68
N LEU A 334 1.04 25.10 4.55
CA LEU A 334 1.58 24.60 3.27
C LEU A 334 2.90 25.29 2.89
N ALA A 335 3.15 26.53 3.33
CA ALA A 335 4.42 27.21 3.15
C ALA A 335 5.57 26.55 3.94
N HIS A 336 5.32 26.08 5.17
CA HIS A 336 6.29 25.31 5.95
C HIS A 336 6.66 24.01 5.25
N ILE A 337 5.65 23.23 4.86
CA ILE A 337 5.83 21.96 4.16
C ILE A 337 6.58 22.17 2.84
N ARG A 338 6.18 23.15 2.02
CA ARG A 338 6.85 23.51 0.77
C ARG A 338 8.33 23.80 0.95
N VAL A 339 8.69 24.59 1.97
CA VAL A 339 10.08 24.96 2.27
C VAL A 339 10.91 23.77 2.75
N GLU A 340 10.34 22.88 3.57
CA GLU A 340 10.99 21.64 3.97
C GLU A 340 11.24 20.70 2.80
N LEU A 341 10.24 20.47 1.94
CA LEU A 341 10.36 19.62 0.76
C LEU A 341 11.41 20.17 -0.23
N LEU A 342 11.42 21.48 -0.49
CA LEU A 342 12.44 22.14 -1.31
C LEU A 342 13.85 22.00 -0.72
N ASN A 343 14.00 22.13 0.61
CA ASN A 343 15.28 21.95 1.30
C ASN A 343 15.75 20.49 1.36
N MET A 344 14.83 19.53 1.24
CA MET A 344 15.16 18.11 1.04
C MET A 344 15.50 17.76 -0.41
N GLY A 345 15.30 18.68 -1.37
CA GLY A 345 15.62 18.47 -2.80
C GLY A 345 14.44 18.08 -3.67
N ALA A 346 13.21 18.09 -3.15
CA ALA A 346 12.02 17.82 -3.94
C ALA A 346 11.73 18.99 -4.88
N GLU A 347 11.13 18.69 -6.05
CA GLU A 347 10.65 19.69 -7.00
C GLU A 347 9.18 19.44 -7.35
N TYR A 348 8.86 18.18 -7.64
CA TYR A 348 7.52 17.71 -7.93
C TYR A 348 7.12 16.68 -6.88
N VAL A 349 5.97 16.90 -6.25
CA VAL A 349 5.51 16.07 -5.13
C VAL A 349 4.08 15.63 -5.35
N TRP A 350 3.82 14.34 -5.11
CA TRP A 350 2.47 13.87 -4.84
C TRP A 350 2.22 13.89 -3.33
N LEU A 351 1.21 14.67 -2.94
CA LEU A 351 0.71 14.77 -1.58
C LEU A 351 -0.81 14.62 -1.68
N ASP A 352 -1.37 13.56 -1.11
CA ASP A 352 -2.78 13.16 -1.23
C ASP A 352 -3.77 14.32 -0.99
N VAL A 353 -3.58 15.10 0.09
CA VAL A 353 -4.45 16.23 0.44
C VAL A 353 -4.47 17.38 -0.58
N LEU A 354 -3.44 17.45 -1.45
CA LEU A 354 -3.33 18.44 -2.52
C LEU A 354 -3.54 17.86 -3.92
N CYS A 355 -3.23 16.59 -4.16
CA CYS A 355 -3.25 15.98 -5.48
C CYS A 355 -4.53 15.17 -5.75
N LEU A 356 -5.14 14.60 -4.70
CA LEU A 356 -6.48 14.01 -4.75
C LEU A 356 -7.52 15.06 -4.31
N ARG A 357 -8.66 15.08 -5.01
CA ARG A 357 -9.77 15.94 -4.62
C ARG A 357 -10.31 15.53 -3.25
N GLN A 358 -10.35 16.45 -2.30
CA GLN A 358 -10.90 16.20 -0.97
C GLN A 358 -12.41 16.50 -0.93
N HIS A 359 -13.08 16.10 0.16
CA HIS A 359 -14.45 16.55 0.42
C HIS A 359 -14.52 18.07 0.48
N GLY A 360 -15.56 18.67 -0.11
CA GLY A 360 -15.63 20.12 -0.24
C GLY A 360 -17.06 20.66 -0.34
N ALA A 361 -17.27 21.61 -1.25
CA ALA A 361 -18.59 22.17 -1.54
C ALA A 361 -19.49 21.13 -2.24
N GLU A 362 -20.80 21.20 -2.01
CA GLU A 362 -21.78 20.19 -2.47
C GLU A 362 -21.76 20.02 -4.00
N GLU A 363 -21.56 21.11 -4.74
CA GLU A 363 -21.42 21.13 -6.20
C GLU A 363 -20.18 20.39 -6.72
N SER A 364 -19.17 20.14 -5.87
CA SER A 364 -17.91 19.47 -6.24
C SER A 364 -17.88 17.99 -5.87
N GLU A 365 -18.82 17.49 -5.05
CA GLU A 365 -18.82 16.10 -4.60
C GLU A 365 -19.05 15.09 -5.73
N ALA A 366 -19.82 15.45 -6.75
CA ALA A 366 -20.02 14.59 -7.93
C ALA A 366 -18.69 14.34 -8.68
N GLN A 367 -17.91 15.40 -8.90
CA GLN A 367 -16.59 15.31 -9.52
C GLN A 367 -15.57 14.58 -8.61
N ARG A 368 -15.70 14.72 -7.29
CA ARG A 368 -14.88 13.95 -6.33
C ARG A 368 -15.14 12.46 -6.45
N LEU A 369 -16.41 12.04 -6.48
CA LEU A 369 -16.77 10.63 -6.63
C LEU A 369 -16.25 10.05 -7.96
N GLU A 370 -16.46 10.76 -9.08
CA GLU A 370 -15.94 10.38 -10.41
C GLU A 370 -14.41 10.25 -10.42
N GLU A 371 -13.67 11.20 -9.84
CA GLU A 371 -12.21 11.11 -9.73
C GLU A 371 -11.77 9.96 -8.80
N TRP A 372 -12.50 9.71 -7.71
CA TRP A 372 -12.15 8.68 -6.71
C TRP A 372 -12.36 7.27 -7.23
N GLU A 373 -13.33 7.02 -8.12
CA GLU A 373 -13.53 5.71 -8.75
C GLU A 373 -12.25 5.16 -9.39
N THR A 374 -11.42 6.03 -9.99
CA THR A 374 -10.13 5.69 -10.59
C THR A 374 -8.94 5.96 -9.68
N ASP A 375 -8.91 7.12 -9.02
CA ASP A 375 -7.69 7.63 -8.41
C ASP A 375 -7.44 7.03 -7.01
N VAL A 376 -8.49 6.75 -6.22
CA VAL A 376 -8.34 6.12 -4.88
C VAL A 376 -7.82 4.69 -4.94
N PRO A 377 -8.30 3.79 -5.83
CA PRO A 377 -7.66 2.49 -6.03
C PRO A 377 -6.18 2.65 -6.35
N THR A 378 -5.82 3.59 -7.23
CA THR A 378 -4.46 3.67 -7.81
C THR A 378 -3.38 4.38 -6.99
N ILE A 379 -3.69 4.86 -5.77
CA ILE A 379 -2.73 5.56 -4.89
C ILE A 379 -1.42 4.80 -4.74
N GLY A 380 -1.49 3.47 -4.56
CA GLY A 380 -0.31 2.61 -4.39
C GLY A 380 0.69 2.68 -5.55
N HIS A 381 0.28 3.08 -6.77
CA HIS A 381 1.20 3.23 -7.90
C HIS A 381 2.22 4.36 -7.68
N VAL A 382 1.83 5.44 -7.00
CA VAL A 382 2.72 6.58 -6.68
C VAL A 382 3.90 6.15 -5.80
N TYR A 383 3.67 5.18 -4.90
CA TYR A 383 4.67 4.66 -3.97
C TYR A 383 5.41 3.44 -4.54
N GLN A 384 4.68 2.48 -5.10
CA GLN A 384 5.19 1.15 -5.45
C GLN A 384 5.46 0.93 -6.94
N GLY A 385 4.95 1.80 -7.81
CA GLY A 385 5.13 1.70 -9.27
C GLY A 385 6.61 1.77 -9.67
N PHE A 386 6.97 1.21 -10.82
CA PHE A 386 8.32 1.35 -11.38
C PHE A 386 8.61 2.83 -11.72
N PRO A 387 9.85 3.33 -11.55
CA PRO A 387 11.01 2.69 -10.95
C PRO A 387 10.85 2.57 -9.43
N GLN A 388 11.30 1.44 -8.89
CA GLN A 388 11.26 1.19 -7.44
C GLN A 388 12.16 2.18 -6.68
N ASN A 389 11.86 2.37 -5.40
CA ASN A 389 12.64 3.22 -4.47
C ASN A 389 12.64 4.73 -4.82
N ARG A 390 11.59 5.28 -5.44
CA ARG A 390 11.37 6.74 -5.49
C ARG A 390 11.41 7.33 -4.08
N CYS A 391 11.93 8.54 -3.93
CA CYS A 391 12.02 9.17 -2.62
C CYS A 391 10.63 9.50 -2.07
N CYS A 392 10.41 9.16 -0.80
CA CYS A 392 9.18 9.47 -0.08
C CYS A 392 9.52 10.25 1.19
N ILE A 393 8.87 11.38 1.43
CA ILE A 393 9.02 12.12 2.69
C ILE A 393 7.90 11.66 3.64
N THR A 394 8.26 11.04 4.76
CA THR A 394 7.33 10.40 5.69
C THR A 394 7.20 11.21 6.98
N TYR A 395 6.02 11.79 7.20
CA TYR A 395 5.66 12.50 8.44
C TYR A 395 4.88 11.55 9.37
N PHE A 396 5.60 10.88 10.27
CA PHE A 396 5.02 9.80 11.09
C PHE A 396 3.98 10.28 12.14
N THR A 397 4.05 11.55 12.56
CA THR A 397 3.26 12.16 13.65
C THR A 397 2.24 13.20 13.20
N GLY A 398 2.29 13.61 11.93
CA GLY A 398 1.33 14.49 11.28
C GLY A 398 2.01 15.33 10.20
N LEU A 399 1.32 15.59 9.09
CA LEU A 399 1.87 16.36 7.97
C LEU A 399 2.46 17.70 8.44
N GLY A 400 3.74 17.95 8.15
CA GLY A 400 4.44 19.18 8.53
C GLY A 400 4.73 19.37 10.03
N LEU A 401 4.45 18.37 10.88
CA LEU A 401 4.68 18.41 12.33
C LEU A 401 6.03 17.79 12.74
N PRO A 402 6.55 18.09 13.94
CA PRO A 402 7.78 17.49 14.46
C PRO A 402 7.73 15.96 14.53
N LEU A 403 8.82 15.31 14.11
CA LEU A 403 9.04 13.89 14.33
C LEU A 403 9.18 13.62 15.84
N ASP A 404 8.28 12.79 16.36
CA ASP A 404 8.29 12.28 17.72
C ASP A 404 8.11 10.75 17.65
N THR A 405 9.00 10.02 18.33
CA THR A 405 9.04 8.55 18.34
C THR A 405 8.55 7.97 19.67
N SER A 406 8.05 8.80 20.59
CA SER A 406 7.60 8.38 21.91
C SER A 406 6.47 7.35 21.81
N ALA A 407 6.49 6.35 22.69
CA ALA A 407 5.51 5.27 22.70
C ALA A 407 4.06 5.79 22.90
N ALA A 408 3.90 6.93 23.58
CA ALA A 408 2.60 7.55 23.83
C ALA A 408 1.87 7.95 22.54
N LEU A 409 2.58 8.45 21.52
CA LEU A 409 1.99 8.81 20.23
C LEU A 409 1.81 7.59 19.31
N GLN A 410 2.68 6.58 19.42
CA GLN A 410 2.59 5.36 18.62
C GLN A 410 1.28 4.58 18.83
N CYS A 411 0.65 4.71 20.01
CA CYS A 411 -0.63 4.07 20.34
C CYS A 411 -1.88 4.79 19.76
N SER A 412 -1.72 5.93 19.08
CA SER A 412 -2.84 6.65 18.47
C SER A 412 -3.35 5.93 17.22
N ASP A 413 -4.67 5.80 17.06
CA ASP A 413 -5.32 5.27 15.85
C ASP A 413 -5.05 6.11 14.59
N ARG A 414 -4.49 7.31 14.77
CA ARG A 414 -4.02 8.19 13.69
C ARG A 414 -2.54 8.03 13.37
N HIS A 415 -1.73 7.42 14.26
CA HIS A 415 -0.30 7.25 14.07
C HIS A 415 0.02 6.45 12.81
N TRP A 416 1.14 6.79 12.16
CA TRP A 416 1.48 6.27 10.84
C TRP A 416 1.50 4.74 10.77
N PHE A 417 2.09 4.04 11.75
CA PHE A 417 2.09 2.56 11.75
C PHE A 417 0.69 1.94 11.80
N LEU A 418 -0.31 2.64 12.35
CA LEU A 418 -1.64 2.10 12.65
C LEU A 418 -2.70 2.48 11.59
N ARG A 419 -2.35 3.20 10.52
CA ARG A 419 -3.29 3.58 9.44
C ARG A 419 -3.22 2.61 8.26
N VAL A 420 -4.36 2.19 7.72
CA VAL A 420 -4.37 1.15 6.66
C VAL A 420 -3.69 1.59 5.36
N TRP A 421 -3.83 2.86 4.99
CA TRP A 421 -3.25 3.43 3.78
C TRP A 421 -1.72 3.54 3.83
N THR A 422 -1.13 3.82 4.99
CA THR A 422 0.32 4.06 5.10
C THR A 422 1.15 2.81 4.86
N LEU A 423 0.59 1.60 5.03
CA LEU A 423 1.34 0.38 4.75
C LEU A 423 1.77 0.32 3.27
N GLN A 424 0.95 0.82 2.32
CA GLN A 424 1.31 0.78 0.89
C GLN A 424 2.34 1.86 0.53
N GLU A 425 2.60 2.76 1.47
CA GLU A 425 3.56 3.87 1.44
C GLU A 425 4.89 3.51 2.14
N THR A 426 5.00 2.28 2.68
CA THR A 426 6.20 1.76 3.36
C THR A 426 7.31 1.48 2.35
N LEU A 427 8.27 2.40 2.19
CA LEU A 427 9.33 2.30 1.19
C LEU A 427 10.72 2.40 1.82
N THR A 428 11.69 1.58 1.37
CA THR A 428 13.11 1.67 1.82
C THR A 428 13.73 3.06 1.62
N SER A 429 13.20 3.82 0.66
CA SER A 429 13.58 5.16 0.21
C SER A 429 12.90 6.31 0.97
N TRP A 430 12.36 6.06 2.17
CA TRP A 430 11.81 7.11 3.03
C TRP A 430 12.86 8.13 3.50
N LEU A 431 12.46 9.38 3.71
CA LEU A 431 13.18 10.40 4.49
C LEU A 431 12.19 10.94 5.52
N PRO A 432 12.60 11.28 6.76
CA PRO A 432 11.67 11.80 7.74
C PRO A 432 11.29 13.24 7.41
N GLY A 433 9.99 13.51 7.38
CA GLY A 433 9.49 14.87 7.61
C GLY A 433 9.59 15.24 9.09
N GLY A 434 9.68 16.54 9.38
CA GLY A 434 9.55 17.05 10.75
C GLY A 434 10.81 16.98 11.62
N LEU A 435 12.02 16.87 11.03
CA LEU A 435 13.24 16.72 11.82
C LEU A 435 13.52 17.94 12.72
N THR A 436 13.67 17.68 14.03
CA THR A 436 14.10 18.67 15.02
C THR A 436 15.43 18.25 15.67
N GLY A 437 15.94 19.07 16.58
CA GLY A 437 17.07 18.69 17.46
C GLY A 437 16.65 18.00 18.75
N ALA A 438 15.36 17.66 18.92
CA ALA A 438 14.91 16.95 20.10
C ALA A 438 15.48 15.52 20.13
N LYS A 439 15.63 14.97 21.35
CA LYS A 439 15.99 13.56 21.51
C LYS A 439 14.78 12.71 21.11
N LEU A 440 15.00 11.75 20.21
CA LEU A 440 13.99 10.77 19.81
C LEU A 440 13.83 9.70 20.91
N GLU A 441 12.85 9.89 21.80
CA GLU A 441 12.54 8.91 22.85
C GLU A 441 12.00 7.62 22.23
N GLY A 442 12.52 6.46 22.62
CA GLY A 442 12.11 5.16 22.06
C GLY A 442 12.50 4.91 20.60
N GLY A 443 13.37 5.76 20.01
CA GLY A 443 13.73 5.69 18.60
C GLY A 443 14.24 4.32 18.12
N ASP A 444 15.10 3.64 18.88
CA ASP A 444 15.62 2.32 18.51
C ASP A 444 14.50 1.30 18.21
N ALA A 445 13.44 1.30 19.02
CA ALA A 445 12.28 0.42 18.86
C ALA A 445 11.41 0.86 17.68
N PHE A 446 11.13 2.16 17.56
CA PHE A 446 10.35 2.74 16.47
C PHE A 446 10.91 2.36 15.09
N PHE A 447 12.22 2.54 14.89
CA PHE A 447 12.84 2.29 13.60
C PHE A 447 13.23 0.84 13.37
N THR A 448 13.37 0.04 14.43
CA THR A 448 13.40 -1.43 14.31
C THR A 448 12.07 -1.93 13.74
N HIS A 449 10.93 -1.48 14.29
CA HIS A 449 9.61 -1.84 13.77
C HIS A 449 9.40 -1.34 12.33
N LEU A 450 9.82 -0.11 12.00
CA LEU A 450 9.76 0.39 10.61
C LEU A 450 10.59 -0.48 9.65
N ARG A 451 11.78 -0.94 10.07
CA ARG A 451 12.63 -1.83 9.26
C ARG A 451 11.94 -3.18 9.05
N GLU A 452 11.47 -3.82 10.12
CA GLU A 452 10.75 -5.09 10.07
C GLU A 452 9.53 -5.01 9.14
N LEU A 453 8.75 -3.93 9.23
CA LEU A 453 7.60 -3.68 8.35
C LEU A 453 8.02 -3.49 6.89
N THR A 454 9.15 -2.81 6.64
CA THR A 454 9.66 -2.59 5.28
C THR A 454 10.21 -3.88 4.67
N GLU A 455 10.93 -4.69 5.45
CA GLU A 455 11.45 -6.01 5.05
C GLU A 455 10.31 -7.00 4.78
N LEU A 456 9.23 -6.92 5.56
CA LEU A 456 8.01 -7.72 5.39
C LEU A 456 7.22 -7.35 4.12
N ALA A 457 7.07 -6.05 3.83
CA ALA A 457 6.35 -5.54 2.65
C ALA A 457 7.17 -5.67 1.34
N PHE A 458 8.48 -5.49 1.43
CA PHE A 458 9.41 -5.52 0.30
C PHE A 458 10.63 -6.41 0.63
N PRO A 459 10.43 -7.74 0.69
CA PRO A 459 11.54 -8.67 0.84
C PRO A 459 12.49 -8.57 -0.37
N THR A 460 13.69 -9.15 -0.21
CA THR A 460 14.74 -9.01 -1.22
C THR A 460 14.31 -9.59 -2.57
N ALA A 461 14.94 -9.18 -3.68
CA ALA A 461 14.50 -9.48 -5.06
C ALA A 461 14.44 -10.98 -5.46
N HIS A 462 14.67 -11.90 -4.53
CA HIS A 462 14.61 -13.35 -4.70
C HIS A 462 13.63 -14.04 -3.73
N GLU A 463 12.90 -13.28 -2.91
CA GLU A 463 11.97 -13.74 -1.88
C GLU A 463 10.57 -13.18 -2.16
N GLU A 464 9.51 -13.97 -1.92
CA GLU A 464 8.13 -13.48 -1.99
C GLU A 464 7.69 -12.86 -0.64
N PRO A 465 6.75 -11.89 -0.64
CA PRO A 465 6.20 -11.33 0.60
C PRO A 465 5.60 -12.42 1.50
N ASP A 466 5.88 -12.34 2.79
CA ASP A 466 5.25 -13.21 3.78
C ASP A 466 3.81 -12.75 4.03
N TRP A 467 2.87 -13.32 3.27
CA TRP A 467 1.45 -13.04 3.40
C TRP A 467 0.88 -13.40 4.78
N ASP A 468 1.45 -14.40 5.46
CA ASP A 468 0.98 -14.80 6.80
C ASP A 468 1.36 -13.74 7.86
N GLY A 469 2.45 -12.99 7.63
CA GLY A 469 2.79 -11.78 8.39
C GLY A 469 2.06 -10.51 7.92
N LEU A 470 1.92 -10.30 6.60
CA LEU A 470 1.33 -9.07 6.03
C LEU A 470 -0.18 -8.95 6.21
N VAL A 471 -0.93 -10.05 6.16
CA VAL A 471 -2.40 -10.00 6.27
C VAL A 471 -2.85 -9.54 7.67
N PRO A 472 -2.30 -10.06 8.79
CA PRO A 472 -2.55 -9.51 10.12
C PRO A 472 -2.17 -8.02 10.23
N GLU A 473 -1.08 -7.61 9.60
CA GLU A 473 -0.62 -6.21 9.55
C GLU A 473 -1.63 -5.30 8.81
N VAL A 474 -2.24 -5.73 7.71
CA VAL A 474 -3.33 -4.96 7.05
C VAL A 474 -4.61 -4.94 7.90
N ILE A 475 -4.94 -6.06 8.54
CA ILE A 475 -6.14 -6.24 9.35
C ILE A 475 -6.11 -5.39 10.63
N GLY A 476 -4.99 -5.41 11.36
CA GLY A 476 -4.83 -4.69 12.63
C GLY A 476 -4.83 -3.16 12.51
N ARG A 477 -4.72 -2.62 11.28
CA ARG A 477 -4.71 -1.18 11.03
C ARG A 477 -6.10 -0.56 10.99
N HIS A 478 -6.18 0.66 11.52
CA HIS A 478 -7.35 1.52 11.49
C HIS A 478 -7.58 2.07 10.07
N CYS A 479 -8.81 1.92 9.59
CA CYS A 479 -9.33 2.45 8.33
C CYS A 479 -10.45 3.49 8.59
N THR A 480 -10.76 4.38 7.65
CA THR A 480 -11.92 5.28 7.82
C THR A 480 -13.21 4.56 7.43
N ARG A 481 -13.14 3.71 6.40
CA ARG A 481 -14.16 2.75 5.98
C ARG A 481 -13.50 1.38 5.78
N GLU A 482 -14.23 0.30 5.99
CA GLU A 482 -13.74 -1.06 5.70
C GLU A 482 -13.32 -1.26 4.22
N LEU A 483 -13.95 -0.52 3.29
CA LEU A 483 -13.54 -0.46 1.88
C LEU A 483 -12.09 0.00 1.70
N ASP A 484 -11.58 0.90 2.55
CA ASP A 484 -10.20 1.37 2.49
C ASP A 484 -9.20 0.22 2.73
N ARG A 485 -9.58 -0.74 3.60
CA ARG A 485 -8.75 -1.93 3.87
C ARG A 485 -8.72 -2.86 2.66
N LEU A 486 -9.82 -3.00 1.92
CA LEU A 486 -9.87 -3.73 0.65
C LEU A 486 -9.03 -3.06 -0.45
N SER A 487 -9.13 -1.73 -0.60
CA SER A 487 -8.35 -0.98 -1.59
C SER A 487 -6.84 -1.05 -1.32
N GLY A 488 -6.40 -0.87 -0.07
CA GLY A 488 -5.00 -1.08 0.29
C GLY A 488 -4.52 -2.52 0.04
N LEU A 489 -5.36 -3.51 0.36
CA LEU A 489 -5.05 -4.94 0.16
C LEU A 489 -4.75 -5.30 -1.30
N ALA A 490 -5.42 -4.65 -2.26
CA ALA A 490 -5.24 -4.89 -3.69
C ALA A 490 -3.80 -4.60 -4.18
N TYR A 491 -3.15 -3.54 -3.67
CA TYR A 491 -1.76 -3.24 -4.03
C TYR A 491 -0.77 -4.23 -3.42
N PHE A 492 -0.95 -4.61 -2.14
CA PHE A 492 -0.10 -5.65 -1.54
C PHE A 492 -0.20 -6.95 -2.33
N MET A 493 -1.41 -7.41 -2.65
CA MET A 493 -1.60 -8.62 -3.46
C MET A 493 -1.05 -8.51 -4.89
N ARG A 494 -0.55 -7.34 -5.32
CA ARG A 494 -0.02 -7.08 -6.66
C ARG A 494 -1.07 -7.34 -7.75
N CYS A 495 -2.32 -6.94 -7.48
CA CYS A 495 -3.42 -7.02 -8.43
C CYS A 495 -3.10 -6.20 -9.69
N ARG A 496 -3.17 -6.83 -10.87
CA ARG A 496 -2.89 -6.17 -12.17
C ARG A 496 -4.06 -5.32 -12.66
N THR A 497 -5.26 -5.74 -12.31
CA THR A 497 -6.52 -5.00 -12.47
C THR A 497 -7.02 -4.65 -11.07
N LEU A 498 -7.89 -3.67 -10.93
CA LEU A 498 -8.43 -3.26 -9.63
C LEU A 498 -9.95 -3.10 -9.73
N PRO A 499 -10.72 -3.36 -8.65
CA PRO A 499 -12.09 -2.90 -8.57
C PRO A 499 -12.15 -1.36 -8.54
N LEU A 500 -13.22 -0.77 -9.09
CA LEU A 500 -13.49 0.66 -8.89
C LEU A 500 -13.81 0.97 -7.42
N TYR A 501 -13.42 2.14 -6.91
CA TYR A 501 -13.79 2.56 -5.55
C TYR A 501 -15.17 3.20 -5.53
N ASN A 502 -16.15 2.49 -4.97
CA ASN A 502 -17.50 3.00 -4.73
C ASN A 502 -17.77 3.09 -3.23
N GLU A 503 -17.87 4.31 -2.69
CA GLU A 503 -18.08 4.59 -1.25
C GLU A 503 -19.35 3.93 -0.67
N THR A 504 -20.33 3.62 -1.53
CA THR A 504 -21.64 3.09 -1.15
C THR A 504 -21.75 1.57 -1.31
N ALA A 505 -20.71 0.92 -1.84
CA ALA A 505 -20.69 -0.53 -2.03
C ALA A 505 -20.70 -1.28 -0.69
N ALA A 506 -21.43 -2.38 -0.62
CA ALA A 506 -21.35 -3.29 0.52
C ALA A 506 -19.96 -3.95 0.56
N VAL A 507 -19.35 -4.02 1.75
CA VAL A 507 -17.97 -4.52 1.91
C VAL A 507 -17.81 -5.96 1.40
N GLU A 508 -18.76 -6.83 1.69
CA GLU A 508 -18.78 -8.23 1.22
C GLU A 508 -18.81 -8.34 -0.32
N HIS A 509 -19.49 -7.40 -0.96
CA HIS A 509 -19.60 -7.33 -2.41
C HIS A 509 -18.30 -6.80 -3.03
N ALA A 510 -17.70 -5.75 -2.45
CA ALA A 510 -16.37 -5.27 -2.83
C ALA A 510 -15.27 -6.33 -2.62
N TRP A 511 -15.38 -7.16 -1.58
CA TRP A 511 -14.48 -8.31 -1.35
C TRP A 511 -14.65 -9.40 -2.42
N ALA A 512 -15.89 -9.77 -2.75
CA ALA A 512 -16.17 -10.72 -3.83
C ALA A 512 -15.65 -10.23 -5.19
N LEU A 513 -15.72 -8.93 -5.47
CA LEU A 513 -15.12 -8.32 -6.65
C LEU A 513 -13.59 -8.35 -6.59
N LEU A 514 -12.98 -7.91 -5.47
CA LEU A 514 -11.52 -7.94 -5.27
C LEU A 514 -10.94 -9.34 -5.51
N LEU A 515 -11.59 -10.40 -5.01
CA LEU A 515 -11.16 -11.79 -5.23
C LEU A 515 -11.00 -12.16 -6.71
N LYS A 516 -11.74 -11.54 -7.64
CA LYS A 516 -11.54 -11.72 -9.09
C LYS A 516 -10.24 -11.10 -9.60
N HIS A 517 -9.76 -10.03 -8.97
CA HIS A 517 -8.53 -9.32 -9.33
C HIS A 517 -7.27 -9.90 -8.66
N VAL A 518 -7.42 -10.58 -7.51
CA VAL A 518 -6.33 -11.28 -6.81
C VAL A 518 -5.68 -12.34 -7.74
N PRO A 519 -4.36 -12.32 -7.97
CA PRO A 519 -3.64 -13.34 -8.73
C PRO A 519 -4.00 -14.80 -8.38
N ASP A 520 -4.16 -15.64 -9.41
CA ASP A 520 -4.73 -17.00 -9.30
C ASP A 520 -4.07 -17.92 -8.26
N ALA A 521 -2.79 -17.70 -7.93
CA ALA A 521 -2.06 -18.47 -6.93
C ALA A 521 -2.41 -18.04 -5.49
N GLN A 522 -2.48 -16.73 -5.22
CA GLN A 522 -2.89 -16.18 -3.92
C GLN A 522 -4.39 -16.45 -3.68
N ARG A 523 -5.22 -16.28 -4.73
CA ARG A 523 -6.64 -16.66 -4.69
C ARG A 523 -6.82 -18.14 -4.35
N PHE A 524 -5.98 -19.01 -4.90
CA PHE A 524 -5.99 -20.44 -4.58
C PHE A 524 -5.54 -20.73 -3.14
N ASP A 525 -4.59 -19.98 -2.60
CA ASP A 525 -4.19 -20.08 -1.19
C ASP A 525 -5.35 -19.72 -0.24
N ILE A 526 -6.06 -18.62 -0.51
CA ILE A 526 -7.28 -18.23 0.22
C ILE A 526 -8.32 -19.36 0.15
N PHE A 527 -8.60 -19.86 -1.05
CA PHE A 527 -9.54 -20.96 -1.29
C PHE A 527 -9.19 -22.25 -0.54
N LEU A 528 -7.91 -22.60 -0.41
CA LEU A 528 -7.50 -23.80 0.32
C LEU A 528 -7.51 -23.59 1.83
N ARG A 529 -7.02 -22.46 2.33
CA ARG A 529 -6.69 -22.30 3.76
C ARG A 529 -7.78 -21.71 4.62
N TYR A 530 -8.69 -20.94 4.03
CA TYR A 530 -9.79 -20.29 4.76
C TYR A 530 -11.09 -21.09 4.61
N ALA A 531 -11.81 -21.24 5.72
CA ALA A 531 -13.11 -21.86 5.75
C ALA A 531 -14.17 -20.88 5.23
N ALA A 532 -15.10 -21.37 4.41
CA ALA A 532 -16.28 -20.62 4.04
C ALA A 532 -17.27 -20.60 5.22
N ASP A 533 -17.76 -19.40 5.55
CA ASP A 533 -18.77 -19.12 6.58
C ASP A 533 -20.20 -19.00 6.00
N THR A 534 -20.32 -18.96 4.67
CA THR A 534 -21.59 -19.06 3.94
C THR A 534 -21.72 -20.45 3.28
N PRO A 535 -22.90 -21.12 3.35
CA PRO A 535 -23.15 -22.39 2.68
C PRO A 535 -22.76 -22.41 1.20
N PHE A 536 -21.95 -23.40 0.81
CA PHE A 536 -21.45 -23.59 -0.56
C PHE A 536 -20.69 -22.41 -1.19
N ALA A 537 -20.20 -21.44 -0.40
CA ALA A 537 -19.25 -20.45 -0.89
C ALA A 537 -17.85 -21.07 -1.09
N LEU A 538 -17.10 -20.57 -2.07
CA LEU A 538 -15.73 -21.05 -2.35
C LEU A 538 -14.68 -20.38 -1.43
N PHE A 539 -14.98 -19.16 -1.00
CA PHE A 539 -14.14 -18.27 -0.21
C PHE A 539 -14.89 -17.88 1.09
N PRO A 540 -14.16 -17.43 2.13
CA PRO A 540 -14.79 -16.75 3.26
C PRO A 540 -15.43 -15.42 2.84
N SER A 541 -16.44 -14.98 3.58
CA SER A 541 -16.82 -13.56 3.67
C SER A 541 -15.63 -12.70 4.12
N TRP A 542 -15.73 -11.38 3.92
CA TRP A 542 -14.75 -10.45 4.46
C TRP A 542 -14.70 -10.53 5.99
N ALA A 543 -15.86 -10.57 6.64
CA ALA A 543 -15.95 -10.73 8.10
C ALA A 543 -15.22 -11.99 8.59
N ALA A 544 -15.37 -13.14 7.91
CA ALA A 544 -14.71 -14.39 8.29
C ALA A 544 -13.20 -14.38 7.95
N TYR A 545 -12.81 -13.79 6.82
CA TYR A 545 -11.39 -13.63 6.44
C TYR A 545 -10.62 -12.82 7.48
N VAL A 546 -11.23 -11.73 7.96
CA VAL A 546 -10.68 -10.83 8.99
C VAL A 546 -10.65 -11.50 10.37
N ALA A 547 -11.72 -12.20 10.76
CA ALA A 547 -11.88 -12.68 12.14
C ALA A 547 -11.22 -14.03 12.46
N ALA A 548 -11.13 -14.95 11.48
CA ALA A 548 -10.81 -16.35 11.76
C ALA A 548 -9.35 -16.77 11.45
N GLY A 549 -8.63 -15.99 10.63
CA GLY A 549 -7.33 -16.37 10.09
C GLY A 549 -7.36 -17.63 9.21
N PRO A 550 -6.19 -18.08 8.71
CA PRO A 550 -6.10 -19.32 7.94
C PRO A 550 -6.26 -20.54 8.86
N VAL A 551 -7.22 -21.42 8.56
CA VAL A 551 -7.45 -22.68 9.31
C VAL A 551 -6.34 -23.70 9.04
N LEU A 552 -5.74 -23.66 7.83
CA LEU A 552 -4.65 -24.56 7.44
C LEU A 552 -3.32 -23.81 7.38
N SER A 553 -2.31 -24.36 8.05
CA SER A 553 -0.96 -23.76 8.13
C SER A 553 -0.04 -24.19 6.98
N GLY A 554 0.88 -23.29 6.59
CA GLY A 554 2.10 -23.61 5.85
C GLY A 554 1.90 -24.30 4.50
N MET A 555 1.45 -23.56 3.50
CA MET A 555 1.49 -23.98 2.09
C MET A 555 2.04 -22.87 1.19
N HIS A 556 3.37 -22.68 1.21
CA HIS A 556 4.03 -21.92 0.17
C HIS A 556 3.96 -22.71 -1.15
N TYR A 557 2.95 -22.42 -1.97
CA TYR A 557 2.78 -22.96 -3.32
C TYR A 557 3.75 -22.36 -4.35
N TYR A 558 4.97 -22.05 -3.91
CA TYR A 558 6.03 -21.49 -4.76
C TYR A 558 6.99 -22.57 -5.27
N ASP A 559 6.42 -23.58 -5.92
CA ASP A 559 7.14 -24.29 -6.97
C ASP A 559 6.82 -23.57 -8.30
N PRO A 560 7.79 -23.05 -9.07
CA PRO A 560 7.55 -22.56 -10.42
C PRO A 560 6.85 -23.59 -11.33
N TRP A 561 6.98 -24.89 -11.02
CA TRP A 561 6.25 -25.98 -11.67
C TRP A 561 4.82 -26.18 -11.13
N ALA A 562 4.39 -25.54 -10.04
CA ALA A 562 3.01 -25.64 -9.51
C ALA A 562 1.95 -25.17 -10.52
N ARG A 563 2.26 -24.17 -11.35
CA ARG A 563 1.42 -23.76 -12.50
C ARG A 563 1.20 -24.89 -13.52
N LEU A 564 2.14 -25.84 -13.62
CA LEU A 564 2.02 -27.03 -14.47
C LEU A 564 1.36 -28.22 -13.74
N TYR A 565 1.15 -28.13 -12.43
CA TYR A 565 0.59 -29.19 -11.58
C TYR A 565 -0.75 -28.82 -10.90
N GLY A 566 -1.35 -27.68 -11.24
CA GLY A 566 -2.71 -27.30 -10.81
C GLY A 566 -2.79 -26.35 -9.61
N GLY A 567 -1.68 -25.74 -9.19
CA GLY A 567 -1.63 -24.77 -8.08
C GLY A 567 -2.14 -23.36 -8.46
N SER A 568 -3.34 -23.26 -9.03
CA SER A 568 -3.94 -22.00 -9.47
C SER A 568 -5.46 -22.12 -9.61
N LEU A 569 -6.18 -21.05 -9.27
CA LEU A 569 -7.65 -20.97 -9.37
C LEU A 569 -8.12 -19.85 -10.31
N PRO A 570 -7.84 -19.92 -11.63
CA PRO A 570 -8.32 -18.93 -12.60
C PRO A 570 -9.84 -18.84 -12.67
N LEU A 571 -10.33 -17.66 -13.09
CA LEU A 571 -11.69 -17.47 -13.56
C LEU A 571 -11.94 -18.37 -14.79
N ARG A 572 -13.17 -18.90 -14.91
CA ARG A 572 -13.59 -19.76 -16.02
C ARG A 572 -13.73 -18.95 -17.31
N ASP A 573 -14.29 -17.75 -17.21
CA ASP A 573 -14.34 -16.75 -18.27
C ASP A 573 -13.59 -15.49 -17.82
N PRO A 574 -12.50 -15.09 -18.52
CA PRO A 574 -11.80 -13.83 -18.25
C PRO A 574 -12.68 -12.57 -18.33
N TYR A 575 -13.87 -12.61 -18.92
CA TYR A 575 -14.80 -11.48 -18.94
C TYR A 575 -15.53 -11.26 -17.60
N GLU A 576 -15.70 -12.30 -16.77
CA GLU A 576 -16.30 -12.19 -15.42
C GLU A 576 -15.48 -11.26 -14.49
N LEU A 577 -14.21 -11.02 -14.83
CA LEU A 577 -13.32 -10.06 -14.18
C LEU A 577 -13.87 -8.61 -14.19
N TYR A 578 -14.65 -8.26 -15.20
CA TYR A 578 -15.17 -6.91 -15.39
C TYR A 578 -16.63 -6.77 -14.92
N THR A 579 -17.36 -7.89 -14.79
CA THR A 579 -18.78 -7.88 -14.41
C THR A 579 -18.98 -7.78 -12.90
N ASP A 580 -20.22 -7.51 -12.51
CA ASP A 580 -20.65 -7.54 -11.10
C ASP A 580 -21.03 -8.95 -10.61
N ASP A 581 -21.30 -9.86 -11.55
CA ASP A 581 -21.78 -11.22 -11.28
C ASP A 581 -20.76 -12.06 -10.49
N VAL A 582 -21.25 -13.07 -9.76
CA VAL A 582 -20.37 -13.98 -9.01
C VAL A 582 -19.40 -14.71 -9.95
N GLY A 583 -18.10 -14.56 -9.70
CA GLY A 583 -17.06 -15.20 -10.50
C GLY A 583 -17.18 -16.73 -10.45
N ARG A 584 -16.95 -17.38 -11.60
CA ARG A 584 -16.89 -18.83 -11.73
C ARG A 584 -15.44 -19.24 -11.84
N TYR A 585 -15.04 -20.24 -11.08
CA TYR A 585 -13.63 -20.61 -10.94
C TYR A 585 -13.38 -22.03 -11.43
N CYS A 586 -12.16 -22.26 -11.92
CA CYS A 586 -11.74 -23.58 -12.34
C CYS A 586 -10.31 -23.89 -11.91
N SER A 587 -9.99 -25.18 -11.82
CA SER A 587 -8.61 -25.65 -11.63
C SER A 587 -8.32 -26.80 -12.58
N TYR A 588 -7.14 -26.82 -13.18
CA TYR A 588 -6.69 -27.95 -14.00
C TYR A 588 -5.97 -28.99 -13.13
N VAL A 589 -6.43 -30.24 -13.18
CA VAL A 589 -5.85 -31.32 -12.36
C VAL A 589 -5.46 -32.51 -13.21
N ARG A 590 -4.30 -33.11 -12.90
CA ARG A 590 -3.75 -34.27 -13.62
C ARG A 590 -4.20 -35.61 -13.05
N GLU A 591 -4.50 -35.64 -11.76
CA GLU A 591 -4.95 -36.79 -10.99
C GLU A 591 -6.14 -36.31 -10.14
N ALA A 592 -7.22 -37.08 -10.11
CA ALA A 592 -8.28 -36.96 -9.12
C ALA A 592 -8.56 -38.36 -8.57
N VAL A 593 -8.86 -38.47 -7.28
CA VAL A 593 -9.25 -39.74 -6.67
C VAL A 593 -10.76 -39.87 -6.83
N GLY A 594 -11.20 -40.96 -7.45
CA GLY A 594 -12.60 -41.20 -7.76
C GLY A 594 -13.44 -41.56 -6.53
N ASP A 595 -14.66 -42.00 -6.82
CA ASP A 595 -15.75 -42.29 -5.90
C ASP A 595 -15.32 -42.89 -4.55
N CYS A 596 -15.46 -42.08 -3.49
CA CYS A 596 -15.11 -42.44 -2.13
C CYS A 596 -16.21 -42.03 -1.13
N HIS A 597 -16.30 -42.81 -0.05
CA HIS A 597 -17.04 -42.44 1.15
C HIS A 597 -16.05 -42.14 2.28
N ILE A 598 -16.34 -41.14 3.11
CA ILE A 598 -15.46 -40.68 4.20
C ILE A 598 -16.13 -41.00 5.53
N VAL A 599 -15.59 -41.95 6.27
CA VAL A 599 -16.17 -42.44 7.54
C VAL A 599 -15.22 -42.15 8.69
N ILE A 600 -15.76 -41.80 9.87
CA ILE A 600 -14.96 -41.64 11.09
C ILE A 600 -14.56 -43.01 11.61
N CYS A 601 -13.28 -43.24 11.89
CA CYS A 601 -12.85 -44.42 12.64
C CYS A 601 -12.96 -44.23 14.15
N GLU A 602 -12.44 -43.09 14.63
CA GLU A 602 -12.18 -42.82 16.04
C GLU A 602 -12.48 -41.34 16.27
N GLU A 603 -13.37 -41.03 17.22
CA GLU A 603 -13.64 -39.66 17.65
C GLU A 603 -12.39 -39.09 18.33
N THR A 604 -11.94 -37.93 17.87
CA THR A 604 -10.84 -37.21 18.50
C THR A 604 -11.28 -36.49 19.76
N ARG A 605 -10.31 -36.30 20.65
CA ARG A 605 -10.41 -35.37 21.77
C ARG A 605 -9.54 -34.15 21.47
N ASP A 606 -9.82 -33.06 22.17
CA ASP A 606 -8.93 -31.90 22.26
C ASP A 606 -8.63 -31.21 20.91
N GLY A 607 -9.67 -31.03 20.07
CA GLY A 607 -9.64 -30.15 18.88
C GLY A 607 -8.85 -30.68 17.67
N THR A 608 -8.29 -31.88 17.74
CA THR A 608 -7.59 -32.50 16.61
C THR A 608 -8.56 -33.11 15.57
N PRO A 609 -8.23 -33.12 14.26
CA PRO A 609 -9.07 -33.78 13.26
C PRO A 609 -9.16 -35.30 13.49
N PRO A 610 -10.35 -35.92 13.36
CA PRO A 610 -10.52 -37.35 13.59
C PRO A 610 -9.78 -38.22 12.56
N ILE A 611 -9.48 -39.46 12.93
CA ILE A 611 -8.95 -40.45 11.98
C ILE A 611 -10.08 -40.79 10.99
N LEU A 612 -9.85 -40.46 9.73
CA LEU A 612 -10.79 -40.75 8.64
C LEU A 612 -10.43 -42.08 7.97
N GLU A 613 -11.45 -42.85 7.60
CA GLU A 613 -11.35 -43.97 6.66
C GLU A 613 -12.03 -43.60 5.35
N LEU A 614 -11.22 -43.52 4.29
CA LEU A 614 -11.69 -43.35 2.93
C LEU A 614 -11.94 -44.72 2.31
N ARG A 615 -13.18 -44.98 1.93
CA ARG A 615 -13.64 -46.23 1.30
C ARG A 615 -13.85 -46.00 -0.19
N PHE A 616 -12.99 -46.57 -1.02
CA PHE A 616 -13.06 -46.48 -2.47
C PHE A 616 -13.68 -47.76 -3.04
N GLN A 617 -14.67 -47.64 -3.91
CA GLN A 617 -15.26 -48.79 -4.62
C GLN A 617 -14.62 -48.96 -6.00
N HIS A 618 -14.21 -50.19 -6.33
CA HIS A 618 -13.70 -50.53 -7.66
C HIS A 618 -14.71 -51.39 -8.43
N ASP A 619 -15.53 -50.76 -9.27
CA ASP A 619 -16.58 -51.42 -10.07
C ASP A 619 -16.07 -52.63 -10.88
N LEU A 620 -14.88 -52.48 -11.50
CA LEU A 620 -14.25 -53.52 -12.32
C LEU A 620 -13.71 -54.72 -11.51
N LEU A 621 -13.54 -54.58 -10.20
CA LEU A 621 -12.92 -55.58 -9.33
C LEU A 621 -13.83 -56.06 -8.19
N GLN A 622 -15.03 -55.48 -8.04
CA GLN A 622 -15.95 -55.70 -6.92
C GLN A 622 -15.25 -55.69 -5.55
N SER A 623 -14.28 -54.78 -5.39
CA SER A 623 -13.46 -54.69 -4.19
C SER A 623 -13.46 -53.29 -3.61
N THR A 624 -13.45 -53.21 -2.28
CA THR A 624 -13.32 -51.95 -1.55
C THR A 624 -11.88 -51.80 -1.08
N THR A 625 -11.24 -50.69 -1.45
CA THR A 625 -9.95 -50.29 -0.87
C THR A 625 -10.22 -49.29 0.24
N THR A 626 -9.66 -49.53 1.43
CA THR A 626 -9.74 -48.59 2.56
C THR A 626 -8.39 -47.90 2.80
N LEU A 627 -8.42 -46.59 3.01
CA LEU A 627 -7.26 -45.80 3.42
C LEU A 627 -7.60 -45.06 4.70
N ARG A 628 -6.91 -45.38 5.80
CA ARG A 628 -6.96 -44.59 7.02
C ARG A 628 -5.97 -43.43 6.90
N LEU A 629 -6.41 -42.20 7.20
CA LEU A 629 -5.56 -41.01 7.30
C LEU A 629 -5.77 -40.33 8.65
N GLN A 630 -4.69 -39.73 9.15
CA GLN A 630 -4.71 -38.71 10.19
C GLN A 630 -4.51 -37.36 9.51
N PRO A 631 -5.54 -36.50 9.43
CA PRO A 631 -5.37 -35.13 8.93
C PRO A 631 -4.52 -34.30 9.89
N SER A 632 -3.67 -33.42 9.34
CA SER A 632 -2.96 -32.38 10.11
C SER A 632 -3.77 -31.09 10.26
N GLY A 633 -4.86 -30.96 9.51
CA GLY A 633 -5.85 -29.89 9.62
C GLY A 633 -7.00 -30.15 8.65
N MET A 634 -8.19 -29.61 8.90
CA MET A 634 -9.31 -29.64 7.95
C MET A 634 -10.29 -28.50 8.21
N HIS A 635 -11.11 -28.18 7.20
CA HIS A 635 -12.30 -27.35 7.36
C HIS A 635 -13.44 -27.76 6.43
N GLY A 636 -14.65 -27.30 6.75
CA GLY A 636 -15.88 -27.56 5.99
C GLY A 636 -16.67 -28.78 6.47
N VAL A 637 -17.59 -29.23 5.63
CA VAL A 637 -18.60 -30.25 5.99
C VAL A 637 -18.32 -31.56 5.26
N ILE A 638 -18.40 -32.68 5.98
CA ILE A 638 -18.36 -34.03 5.42
C ILE A 638 -19.60 -34.79 5.92
N LEU A 639 -20.26 -35.56 5.07
CA LEU A 639 -21.36 -36.46 5.46
C LEU A 639 -20.90 -37.92 5.29
N GLN A 640 -21.12 -38.76 6.30
CA GLN A 640 -20.49 -40.09 6.34
C GLN A 640 -20.92 -41.02 5.19
N GLU A 641 -22.17 -40.90 4.75
CA GLU A 641 -22.76 -41.72 3.68
C GLU A 641 -22.75 -41.03 2.31
N ALA A 642 -22.30 -39.78 2.22
CA ALA A 642 -22.20 -39.09 0.93
C ALA A 642 -21.06 -39.64 0.07
N LYS A 643 -21.21 -39.44 -1.23
CA LYS A 643 -20.29 -39.90 -2.27
C LYS A 643 -19.45 -38.72 -2.76
N TYR A 644 -18.14 -38.79 -2.58
CA TYR A 644 -17.19 -37.72 -2.88
C TYR A 644 -16.13 -38.14 -3.88
N ALA A 645 -15.61 -37.17 -4.63
CA ALA A 645 -14.28 -37.25 -5.25
C ALA A 645 -13.29 -36.43 -4.42
N LEU A 646 -11.99 -36.76 -4.50
CA LEU A 646 -10.93 -36.01 -3.83
C LEU A 646 -10.00 -35.40 -4.88
N ILE A 647 -9.75 -34.11 -4.78
CA ILE A 647 -8.87 -33.36 -5.67
C ILE A 647 -7.55 -33.08 -4.94
N PRO A 648 -6.45 -33.77 -5.29
CA PRO A 648 -5.20 -33.71 -4.56
C PRO A 648 -4.27 -32.63 -5.11
N PHE A 649 -3.90 -31.68 -4.25
CA PHE A 649 -2.88 -30.66 -4.53
C PHE A 649 -1.65 -30.95 -3.65
N ARG A 650 -0.45 -30.97 -4.26
CA ARG A 650 0.81 -31.30 -3.59
C ARG A 650 1.65 -30.04 -3.32
N GLY A 651 1.93 -29.72 -2.06
CA GLY A 651 2.95 -28.75 -1.66
C GLY A 651 4.32 -29.43 -1.47
N GLN A 652 5.30 -28.69 -0.95
CA GLN A 652 6.63 -29.25 -0.66
C GLN A 652 6.57 -30.30 0.47
N ASP A 653 6.01 -29.93 1.63
CA ASP A 653 5.98 -30.77 2.84
C ASP A 653 4.60 -31.33 3.20
N LYS A 654 3.52 -30.84 2.56
CA LYS A 654 2.13 -31.21 2.85
C LYS A 654 1.35 -31.47 1.56
N GLU A 655 0.35 -32.36 1.62
CA GLU A 655 -0.61 -32.59 0.55
C GLU A 655 -1.99 -32.11 1.04
N THR A 656 -2.74 -31.38 0.22
CA THR A 656 -4.07 -30.86 0.56
C THR A 656 -5.09 -31.39 -0.43
N TRP A 657 -6.14 -32.00 0.10
CA TRP A 657 -7.20 -32.64 -0.67
C TRP A 657 -8.49 -31.84 -0.53
N VAL A 658 -9.02 -31.36 -1.64
CA VAL A 658 -10.35 -30.73 -1.68
C VAL A 658 -11.37 -31.85 -1.86
N VAL A 659 -12.30 -31.97 -0.92
CA VAL A 659 -13.42 -32.91 -0.94
C VAL A 659 -14.54 -32.27 -1.74
N VAL A 660 -15.00 -32.97 -2.79
CA VAL A 660 -16.02 -32.44 -3.69
C VAL A 660 -17.10 -33.46 -4.03
N GLU A 661 -18.31 -32.98 -4.28
CA GLU A 661 -19.37 -33.75 -4.94
C GLU A 661 -19.30 -33.44 -6.44
N VAL A 662 -19.27 -34.46 -7.29
CA VAL A 662 -19.39 -34.28 -8.74
C VAL A 662 -20.87 -34.14 -9.10
N VAL A 663 -21.24 -33.01 -9.72
CA VAL A 663 -22.63 -32.69 -10.06
C VAL A 663 -22.92 -32.69 -11.56
N ASP A 664 -21.89 -32.61 -12.42
CA ASP A 664 -22.02 -32.85 -13.87
C ASP A 664 -20.67 -33.20 -14.51
N GLU A 665 -20.72 -33.88 -15.67
CA GLU A 665 -19.57 -34.31 -16.46
C GLU A 665 -19.88 -34.18 -17.95
N HIS A 666 -19.11 -33.35 -18.64
CA HIS A 666 -19.26 -33.14 -20.07
C HIS A 666 -17.91 -32.91 -20.76
N GLU A 667 -17.84 -33.24 -22.05
CA GLU A 667 -16.66 -32.87 -22.86
C GLU A 667 -16.64 -31.35 -23.10
N ASP A 668 -15.45 -30.75 -23.17
CA ASP A 668 -15.30 -29.34 -23.55
C ASP A 668 -15.50 -29.20 -25.08
N PRO A 669 -16.46 -28.37 -25.55
CA PRO A 669 -16.72 -28.16 -26.98
C PRO A 669 -15.52 -27.69 -27.81
N GLU A 670 -14.54 -27.00 -27.20
CA GLU A 670 -13.43 -26.38 -27.92
C GLU A 670 -12.09 -27.12 -27.79
N GLY A 671 -11.98 -28.11 -26.89
CA GLY A 671 -10.66 -28.63 -26.49
C GLY A 671 -10.55 -30.09 -26.10
N GLY A 672 -11.63 -30.89 -26.13
CA GLY A 672 -11.57 -32.36 -25.92
C GLY A 672 -11.05 -32.82 -24.54
N THR A 673 -10.82 -31.90 -23.61
CA THR A 673 -10.49 -32.19 -22.22
C THR A 673 -11.81 -32.27 -21.45
N PRO A 674 -12.09 -33.33 -20.69
CA PRO A 674 -13.33 -33.42 -19.92
C PRO A 674 -13.40 -32.29 -18.90
N THR A 675 -14.55 -31.61 -18.86
CA THR A 675 -14.91 -30.69 -17.78
C THR A 675 -15.78 -31.44 -16.77
N VAL A 676 -15.39 -31.36 -15.50
CA VAL A 676 -16.13 -31.94 -14.39
C VAL A 676 -16.60 -30.79 -13.52
N GLU A 677 -17.90 -30.63 -13.36
CA GLU A 677 -18.47 -29.59 -12.51
C GLU A 677 -18.73 -30.16 -11.11
N VAL A 678 -18.22 -29.47 -10.09
CA VAL A 678 -18.16 -29.98 -8.73
C VAL A 678 -18.59 -28.94 -7.71
N VAL A 679 -19.19 -29.39 -6.61
CA VAL A 679 -19.45 -28.57 -5.42
C VAL A 679 -18.34 -28.83 -4.41
N LYS A 680 -17.76 -27.78 -3.83
CA LYS A 680 -16.77 -27.87 -2.73
C LYS A 680 -17.47 -28.15 -1.41
N TRP A 681 -17.00 -29.15 -0.67
CA TRP A 681 -17.57 -29.57 0.61
C TRP A 681 -16.64 -29.30 1.79
N ALA A 682 -15.38 -29.74 1.67
CA ALA A 682 -14.37 -29.64 2.71
C ALA A 682 -12.96 -29.57 2.11
N VAL A 683 -11.98 -29.20 2.94
CA VAL A 683 -10.56 -29.27 2.61
C VAL A 683 -9.83 -30.01 3.72
N ILE A 684 -8.99 -30.98 3.36
CA ILE A 684 -8.25 -31.84 4.28
C ILE A 684 -6.75 -31.71 4.00
N GLN A 685 -5.97 -31.30 4.99
CA GLN A 685 -4.51 -31.28 4.91
C GLN A 685 -3.92 -32.56 5.52
N VAL A 686 -2.97 -33.18 4.83
CA VAL A 686 -2.30 -34.42 5.26
C VAL A 686 -0.79 -34.36 5.06
N THR A 687 -0.06 -35.07 5.93
CA THR A 687 1.37 -35.34 5.69
C THR A 687 1.52 -36.32 4.51
N PRO A 688 2.43 -36.09 3.53
CA PRO A 688 2.53 -36.91 2.34
C PRO A 688 2.89 -38.37 2.66
N LEU A 689 2.05 -39.31 2.23
CA LEU A 689 2.30 -40.75 2.36
C LEU A 689 3.45 -41.19 1.44
N ARG A 690 4.70 -41.10 1.93
CA ARG A 690 5.92 -41.55 1.25
C ARG A 690 6.55 -42.79 1.92
N PRO A 691 6.92 -43.83 1.16
CA PRO A 691 6.56 -44.06 -0.25
C PRO A 691 5.09 -44.44 -0.40
N ARG A 692 4.40 -43.94 -1.44
CA ARG A 692 3.04 -44.40 -1.77
C ARG A 692 3.07 -45.94 -1.95
N PRO A 693 2.29 -46.73 -1.18
CA PRO A 693 2.33 -48.19 -1.29
C PRO A 693 2.02 -48.63 -2.72
N ARG A 694 2.69 -49.68 -3.24
CA ARG A 694 2.40 -50.21 -4.59
C ARG A 694 0.91 -50.53 -4.82
N LYS A 695 0.16 -50.81 -3.75
CA LYS A 695 -1.29 -51.03 -3.76
C LYS A 695 -2.12 -49.78 -4.06
N THR A 696 -1.66 -48.57 -3.69
CA THR A 696 -2.46 -47.37 -3.92
C THR A 696 -2.46 -46.95 -5.38
N ARG A 697 -1.50 -47.38 -6.20
CA ARG A 697 -1.34 -46.93 -7.61
C ARG A 697 -2.57 -47.16 -8.51
N GLY A 698 -3.48 -48.07 -8.14
CA GLY A 698 -4.78 -48.28 -8.81
C GLY A 698 -5.95 -47.46 -8.26
N MET A 699 -5.79 -46.76 -7.13
CA MET A 699 -6.77 -45.82 -6.57
C MET A 699 -6.71 -44.45 -7.24
N TRP A 700 -5.51 -44.02 -7.67
CA TRP A 700 -5.26 -42.68 -8.25
C TRP A 700 -5.57 -42.59 -9.76
N MET A 701 -6.38 -43.51 -10.30
CA MET A 701 -6.66 -43.61 -11.73
C MET A 701 -8.11 -44.03 -12.00
N GLN A 702 -9.03 -43.06 -12.00
CA GLN A 702 -10.32 -43.21 -12.70
C GLN A 702 -10.62 -42.05 -13.66
N ARG A 703 -9.92 -40.91 -13.58
CA ARG A 703 -10.03 -39.82 -14.56
C ARG A 703 -8.64 -39.34 -15.00
N THR A 704 -8.48 -39.23 -16.31
CA THR A 704 -7.37 -38.50 -16.95
C THR A 704 -7.47 -37.01 -16.63
N ALA A 705 -6.45 -36.24 -17.00
CA ALA A 705 -6.40 -34.81 -16.72
C ALA A 705 -7.68 -34.09 -17.19
N ALA A 706 -8.23 -33.26 -16.30
CA ALA A 706 -9.56 -32.66 -16.44
C ALA A 706 -9.55 -31.21 -15.97
N ARG A 707 -10.47 -30.40 -16.52
CA ARG A 707 -10.79 -29.08 -15.98
C ARG A 707 -11.90 -29.25 -14.94
N ILE A 708 -11.62 -28.90 -13.70
CA ILE A 708 -12.62 -28.88 -12.63
C ILE A 708 -13.26 -27.49 -12.62
N GLY A 709 -14.57 -27.41 -12.83
CA GLY A 709 -15.35 -26.18 -12.62
C GLY A 709 -16.00 -26.21 -11.24
N TYR A 710 -15.81 -25.17 -10.43
CA TYR A 710 -16.40 -25.09 -9.10
C TYR A 710 -17.77 -24.39 -9.15
N VAL A 711 -18.82 -25.15 -8.86
CA VAL A 711 -20.18 -24.67 -8.66
C VAL A 711 -20.31 -24.18 -7.21
N SER A 712 -20.96 -23.04 -7.00
CA SER A 712 -21.05 -22.38 -5.69
C SER A 712 -22.38 -21.67 -5.47
N GLY A 713 -22.64 -21.24 -4.22
CA GLY A 713 -23.82 -20.44 -3.85
C GLY A 713 -25.15 -21.13 -4.18
N GLU A 714 -26.09 -20.37 -4.75
CA GLU A 714 -27.41 -20.89 -5.11
C GLU A 714 -27.36 -21.99 -6.19
N GLU A 715 -26.41 -21.92 -7.13
CA GLU A 715 -26.26 -22.95 -8.16
C GLU A 715 -25.84 -24.31 -7.53
N ALA A 716 -24.93 -24.27 -6.55
CA ALA A 716 -24.55 -25.46 -5.80
C ALA A 716 -25.71 -26.00 -4.95
N LEU A 717 -26.47 -25.10 -4.31
CA LEU A 717 -27.66 -25.43 -3.51
C LEU A 717 -28.76 -26.14 -4.33
N ILE A 718 -28.87 -25.84 -5.63
CA ILE A 718 -29.80 -26.48 -6.57
C ILE A 718 -29.27 -27.83 -7.07
N ARG A 719 -27.95 -27.94 -7.31
CA ARG A 719 -27.34 -29.08 -8.01
C ARG A 719 -26.83 -30.20 -7.10
N THR A 720 -26.59 -29.94 -5.81
CA THR A 720 -26.19 -30.96 -4.83
C THR A 720 -27.31 -31.96 -4.55
N SER A 721 -26.95 -33.24 -4.44
CA SER A 721 -27.85 -34.33 -4.06
C SER A 721 -28.17 -34.34 -2.56
N TYR A 722 -27.43 -33.58 -1.75
CA TYR A 722 -27.40 -33.66 -0.29
C TYR A 722 -27.75 -32.32 0.39
N ARG A 723 -28.52 -31.47 -0.30
CA ARG A 723 -28.86 -30.09 0.11
C ARG A 723 -29.26 -29.97 1.58
N GLU A 724 -30.28 -30.72 2.00
CA GLU A 724 -30.81 -30.59 3.37
C GLU A 724 -29.83 -31.09 4.43
N GLN A 725 -29.07 -32.14 4.11
CA GLN A 725 -28.08 -32.73 5.01
C GLN A 725 -26.89 -31.79 5.20
N TYR A 726 -26.40 -31.17 4.11
CA TYR A 726 -25.36 -30.14 4.18
C TYR A 726 -25.80 -28.95 5.01
N ILE A 727 -26.96 -28.34 4.71
CA ILE A 727 -27.42 -27.14 5.42
C ILE A 727 -27.55 -27.41 6.93
N ARG A 728 -28.17 -28.53 7.33
CA ARG A 728 -28.27 -28.91 8.77
C ARG A 728 -26.92 -29.26 9.41
N ALA A 729 -25.91 -29.67 8.65
CA ALA A 729 -24.56 -29.90 9.16
C ALA A 729 -23.78 -28.59 9.28
N PHE A 730 -23.86 -27.74 8.25
CA PHE A 730 -23.26 -26.41 8.22
C PHE A 730 -23.80 -25.52 9.34
N GLU A 731 -25.13 -25.45 9.52
CA GLU A 731 -25.76 -24.72 10.63
C GLU A 731 -25.25 -25.20 12.00
N ARG A 732 -25.05 -26.51 12.18
CA ARG A 732 -24.47 -27.05 13.42
C ARG A 732 -23.02 -26.61 13.61
N MET A 733 -22.20 -26.68 12.55
CA MET A 733 -20.81 -26.23 12.54
C MET A 733 -20.69 -24.73 12.88
N SER A 734 -21.54 -23.89 12.29
CA SER A 734 -21.61 -22.46 12.58
C SER A 734 -22.03 -22.17 14.03
N LEU A 735 -22.92 -22.99 14.60
CA LEU A 735 -23.37 -22.85 16.00
C LEU A 735 -22.39 -23.42 17.04
N SER A 736 -21.50 -24.34 16.66
CA SER A 736 -20.47 -24.90 17.54
C SER A 736 -19.12 -24.16 17.48
N GLU A 737 -19.00 -23.16 16.59
CA GLU A 737 -17.74 -22.48 16.21
C GLU A 737 -16.63 -23.41 15.68
N GLU A 738 -16.96 -24.68 15.41
CA GLU A 738 -16.04 -25.66 14.85
C GLU A 738 -15.65 -25.29 13.43
N LYS A 739 -14.38 -25.51 13.05
CA LYS A 739 -13.92 -25.26 11.67
C LYS A 739 -14.29 -26.38 10.70
N PHE A 740 -14.67 -27.55 11.20
CA PHE A 740 -15.14 -28.68 10.42
C PHE A 740 -16.27 -29.40 11.15
N ILE A 741 -17.13 -30.11 10.42
CA ILE A 741 -18.07 -31.07 10.98
C ILE A 741 -18.14 -32.32 10.12
N ILE A 742 -18.34 -33.48 10.75
CA ILE A 742 -18.60 -34.74 10.08
C ILE A 742 -19.93 -35.29 10.59
N ALA A 743 -20.90 -35.46 9.69
CA ALA A 743 -22.32 -35.50 10.01
C ALA A 743 -23.09 -36.67 9.37
#